data_AF-A0A7Y1XWU6-F1
#
_entry.id   AF-A0A7Y1XWU6-F1
#
_cell.length_a   1.000
_cell.length_b   1.000
_cell.length_c   1.000
_cell.angle_alpha   90.00
_cell.angle_beta   90.00
_cell.angle_gamma   90.00
#
_symmetry.space_group_name_H-M   'P 1'
#
loop_
_entity.id
_entity.type
_entity.pdbx_description
1 polymer ?
#
loop_
_entity_poly.entity_id
_entity_poly.type
_entity_poly.pdbx_seq_one_letter_code
_entity_poly.pdbx_strand_id
1 'polypeptide(L)'
;MRLSSSFRWAFIVSITLLSFSPRLSHAQHSVARQWNEANLDAIRGDFARPTIHARNLYHAAILMFDSWAAYEYGVQPYFLGDSLGNYACPFTGMPHPSDKQAAQEETMSYAMYRLISHRYADAPQDEEIMAMIDTLMADLGFDPSFTSTDYSTGDPAALGNYLATELITGGMQDGAREAAEYANAHYFPVNEDIFTPDPGNPNLTDFNRWQPVSVTLFIDQSGNPWPFTPPFLSPEWGDVLPFAMHDSLRATHIREDGTYQVWHDPGPPPYIDIDSGGLQSEEYKWGFSLVSVWSAHLDPSDSVMWDISPAAAGNFELDSMPTDYADYEDFYHYLDGGDASQGRAINPVTGSPYDPQLVPRGDFARVLAEFWADGPDSETPPGHWFTIYNEVSDHPLFERKWMGQGEDLNPLEYDVKAYLALGGAMHDAAIAAWSLKGWYDYLRPVSAIRGMADLGQCTDTTLSNYHIGGLPLVPGYIEVVEEGDDLAGDSAEHVGKIKLYAWRGPDYIENEDTDVAGVGWILAENWWPYQRPTFVTPPFAGYVSGHSTFSRAAAEVMTLMTGNEYFPGGMGEFHCPQNEFLVFEDGPSMDVTLQWATYRDASDQTSLSRIWGGIHPPADDLNGRRMGEQIGIDAFGHAISYFENQMDCSAFSKAPSGLRKSYNPVAGVQDRVQLKWFKDSLETRFSIEEEAACDIQFWAVKDLIDNSPIIGADTSLIPMSKVRKPGRELFKWPVKYSRTDVDPNTRYKWRVRCACDDGNGLPSPWSEVKIFNTPNFDPSTGIVPGALDWSATKDVASELIEFKIFPNPVTDGRLTIAIDYFEEKESQVEVRIFDLSGKTVLVDHTTIQKGSNRLRLELENDLAPGAYILELDSDYSQDRSLIQIH
;
A
#
# COMPACT_ATOMS: atom_id res chain seq x y z
N MET A 1 24.92 -5.15 25.14
CA MET A 1 25.05 -4.27 26.34
C MET A 1 26.05 -3.14 26.01
N ARG A 2 25.62 -2.14 25.25
CA ARG A 2 26.25 -0.80 25.17
C ARG A 2 25.34 0.15 25.95
N LEU A 3 25.96 0.98 26.77
CA LEU A 3 25.33 1.84 27.78
C LEU A 3 24.73 3.10 27.17
N SER A 4 23.48 3.37 27.54
CA SER A 4 22.82 4.68 27.74
C SER A 4 23.07 5.81 26.75
N SER A 5 21.99 6.16 26.06
CA SER A 5 21.64 7.44 25.46
C SER A 5 21.94 8.64 26.38
N SER A 6 23.17 9.16 26.33
CA SER A 6 23.49 10.46 26.90
C SER A 6 24.79 11.05 26.35
N PHE A 7 25.11 10.88 25.06
CA PHE A 7 26.20 11.63 24.41
C PHE A 7 26.00 11.73 22.89
N ARG A 8 25.00 12.49 22.44
CA ARG A 8 24.94 13.04 21.07
C ARG A 8 24.66 14.55 21.09
N TRP A 9 25.45 15.27 21.87
CA TRP A 9 25.60 16.74 21.77
C TRP A 9 27.05 17.11 22.07
N ALA A 10 27.94 17.01 21.08
CA ALA A 10 29.16 17.81 20.99
C ALA A 10 30.02 17.36 19.81
N PHE A 11 29.96 18.08 18.68
CA PHE A 11 31.16 18.43 17.91
C PHE A 11 30.86 19.65 17.03
N ILE A 12 30.94 20.84 17.64
CA ILE A 12 31.12 22.12 16.92
C ILE A 12 32.55 22.57 17.21
N VAL A 13 33.43 22.53 16.20
CA VAL A 13 34.73 23.22 16.26
C VAL A 13 34.63 24.53 15.50
N SER A 14 34.47 25.56 16.33
CA SER A 14 34.67 27.00 16.14
C SER A 14 35.66 27.46 15.05
N ILE A 15 35.20 28.42 14.22
CA ILE A 15 36.00 29.59 13.79
C ILE A 15 35.22 30.86 14.17
N THR A 16 35.77 31.62 15.11
CA THR A 16 35.35 32.98 15.57
C THR A 16 35.80 34.03 14.53
N LEU A 17 35.24 35.24 14.33
CA LEU A 17 34.31 36.14 15.02
C LEU A 17 34.01 37.29 14.02
N LEU A 18 32.76 37.72 13.86
CA LEU A 18 32.40 39.16 13.87
C LEU A 18 30.88 39.34 13.88
N SER A 19 30.44 39.97 14.96
CA SER A 19 29.08 40.16 15.44
C SER A 19 28.22 41.02 14.52
N PHE A 20 27.12 40.46 14.03
CA PHE A 20 25.83 41.15 13.88
C PHE A 20 24.74 40.09 14.02
N SER A 21 24.03 40.09 15.14
CA SER A 21 22.84 39.25 15.34
C SER A 21 21.64 39.90 14.66
N PRO A 22 20.96 39.23 13.73
CA PRO A 22 19.53 39.10 13.77
C PRO A 22 19.20 37.82 14.56
N ARG A 23 18.36 37.95 15.59
CA ARG A 23 17.71 36.78 16.20
C ARG A 23 16.84 36.14 15.12
N LEU A 24 17.31 35.06 14.50
CA LEU A 24 16.42 34.10 13.86
C LEU A 24 15.76 33.32 15.01
N SER A 25 14.51 33.66 15.26
CA SER A 25 13.60 32.87 16.10
C SER A 25 13.46 31.49 15.44
N HIS A 26 14.13 30.45 15.97
CA HIS A 26 13.63 29.10 15.72
C HIS A 26 12.27 29.03 16.40
N ALA A 27 11.21 28.81 15.62
CA ALA A 27 9.91 28.50 16.19
C ALA A 27 10.04 27.18 16.97
N GLN A 28 9.57 27.16 18.21
CA GLN A 28 9.47 25.94 18.99
C GLN A 28 8.48 24.99 18.27
N HIS A 29 8.81 23.69 18.17
CA HIS A 29 7.92 22.69 17.59
C HIS A 29 6.56 22.70 18.30
N SER A 30 5.47 22.41 17.57
CA SER A 30 4.14 22.32 18.18
C SER A 30 4.10 21.25 19.27
N VAL A 31 3.16 21.34 20.21
CA VAL A 31 2.99 20.31 21.24
C VAL A 31 2.60 18.96 20.62
N ALA A 32 1.83 18.96 19.51
CA ALA A 32 1.54 17.75 18.75
C ALA A 32 2.84 17.10 18.23
N ARG A 33 3.75 17.88 17.66
CA ARG A 33 5.06 17.40 17.21
C ARG A 33 5.89 16.83 18.37
N GLN A 34 5.94 17.52 19.51
CA GLN A 34 6.69 17.04 20.68
C GLN A 34 6.15 15.68 21.20
N TRP A 35 4.83 15.52 21.27
CA TRP A 35 4.21 14.25 21.69
C TRP A 35 4.30 13.16 20.62
N ASN A 36 4.32 13.53 19.33
CA ASN A 36 4.59 12.57 18.27
C ASN A 36 6.01 12.01 18.37
N GLU A 37 7.03 12.85 18.59
CA GLU A 37 8.41 12.40 18.84
C GLU A 37 8.49 11.49 20.07
N ALA A 38 7.80 11.85 21.16
CA ALA A 38 7.72 11.00 22.35
C ALA A 38 7.07 9.62 22.07
N ASN A 39 6.04 9.58 21.22
CA ASN A 39 5.42 8.31 20.83
C ASN A 39 6.33 7.49 19.90
N LEU A 40 7.06 8.14 18.99
CA LEU A 40 8.06 7.47 18.15
C LEU A 40 9.19 6.90 19.01
N ASP A 41 9.72 7.66 19.98
CA ASP A 41 10.70 7.18 20.96
C ASP A 41 10.16 6.00 21.79
N ALA A 42 8.87 6.05 22.18
CA ALA A 42 8.24 4.93 22.86
C ALA A 42 8.17 3.66 22.00
N ILE A 43 7.94 3.80 20.68
CA ILE A 43 7.99 2.70 19.73
C ILE A 43 9.42 2.12 19.62
N ARG A 44 10.45 2.96 19.58
CA ARG A 44 11.86 2.52 19.58
C ARG A 44 12.21 1.72 20.83
N GLY A 45 11.59 2.06 21.97
CA GLY A 45 11.74 1.35 23.23
C GLY A 45 10.87 0.09 23.38
N ASP A 46 10.06 -0.25 22.38
CA ASP A 46 9.11 -1.36 22.39
C ASP A 46 9.58 -2.56 21.53
N PHE A 47 8.92 -3.71 21.66
CA PHE A 47 9.10 -4.82 20.73
C PHE A 47 8.67 -4.42 19.31
N ALA A 48 9.33 -4.96 18.28
CA ALA A 48 9.00 -4.69 16.88
C ALA A 48 7.64 -5.27 16.47
N ARG A 49 6.59 -4.42 16.56
CA ARG A 49 5.19 -4.82 16.36
C ARG A 49 4.47 -3.85 15.40
N PRO A 50 4.78 -3.86 14.09
CA PRO A 50 4.29 -2.87 13.12
C PRO A 50 2.76 -2.69 13.10
N THR A 51 1.98 -3.76 13.29
CA THR A 51 0.51 -3.67 13.38
C THR A 51 0.04 -2.91 14.61
N ILE A 52 0.63 -3.20 15.77
CA ILE A 52 0.35 -2.51 17.04
C ILE A 52 0.84 -1.06 16.97
N HIS A 53 2.02 -0.81 16.39
CA HIS A 53 2.58 0.53 16.27
C HIS A 53 1.76 1.43 15.35
N ALA A 54 1.32 0.93 14.19
CA ALA A 54 0.41 1.66 13.30
C ALA A 54 -0.89 2.08 14.03
N ARG A 55 -1.46 1.17 14.82
CA ARG A 55 -2.65 1.47 15.63
C ARG A 55 -2.37 2.46 16.76
N ASN A 56 -1.21 2.38 17.42
CA ASN A 56 -0.81 3.32 18.46
C ASN A 56 -0.61 4.74 17.89
N LEU A 57 0.02 4.86 16.71
CA LEU A 57 0.17 6.13 15.99
C LEU A 57 -1.18 6.71 15.58
N TYR A 58 -2.11 5.87 15.12
CA TYR A 58 -3.48 6.29 14.81
C TYR A 58 -4.25 6.77 16.03
N HIS A 59 -4.24 6.03 17.14
CA HIS A 59 -4.89 6.46 18.38
C HIS A 59 -4.28 7.74 18.93
N ALA A 60 -2.96 7.90 18.87
CA ALA A 60 -2.28 9.14 19.21
C ALA A 60 -2.77 10.30 18.31
N ALA A 61 -2.88 10.08 17.01
CA ALA A 61 -3.37 11.06 16.06
C ALA A 61 -4.83 11.49 16.34
N ILE A 62 -5.71 10.56 16.71
CA ILE A 62 -7.08 10.86 17.16
C ILE A 62 -7.04 11.77 18.40
N LEU A 63 -6.26 11.40 19.42
CA LEU A 63 -6.18 12.20 20.65
C LEU A 63 -5.67 13.62 20.37
N MET A 64 -4.65 13.76 19.52
CA MET A 64 -4.12 15.06 19.14
C MET A 64 -5.15 15.88 18.35
N PHE A 65 -5.80 15.29 17.35
CA PHE A 65 -6.82 15.98 16.55
C PHE A 65 -8.02 16.41 17.39
N ASP A 66 -8.58 15.52 18.21
CA ASP A 66 -9.76 15.81 19.01
C ASP A 66 -9.47 16.80 20.14
N SER A 67 -8.27 16.75 20.72
CA SER A 67 -7.81 17.77 21.69
C SER A 67 -7.75 19.16 21.08
N TRP A 68 -7.37 19.26 19.80
CA TRP A 68 -7.38 20.51 19.05
C TRP A 68 -8.80 20.93 18.67
N ALA A 69 -9.57 20.02 18.06
CA ALA A 69 -10.91 20.26 17.52
C ALA A 69 -11.95 20.61 18.59
N ALA A 70 -11.80 20.11 19.83
CA ALA A 70 -12.72 20.38 20.95
C ALA A 70 -12.91 21.88 21.26
N TYR A 71 -11.95 22.73 20.85
CA TYR A 71 -11.97 24.17 21.08
C TYR A 71 -12.17 24.99 19.81
N GLU A 72 -12.21 24.34 18.64
CA GLU A 72 -12.38 25.02 17.35
C GLU A 72 -13.86 25.22 17.02
N TYR A 73 -14.12 26.30 16.28
CA TYR A 73 -15.47 26.64 15.89
C TYR A 73 -15.79 26.02 14.52
N GLY A 74 -16.80 25.15 14.49
CA GLY A 74 -17.28 24.51 13.24
C GLY A 74 -16.43 23.34 12.74
N VAL A 75 -15.41 22.93 13.50
CA VAL A 75 -14.68 21.67 13.30
C VAL A 75 -15.36 20.58 14.12
N GLN A 76 -15.61 19.42 13.53
CA GLN A 76 -16.15 18.26 14.23
C GLN A 76 -14.99 17.38 14.70
N PRO A 77 -14.87 17.07 16.00
CA PRO A 77 -13.93 16.04 16.47
C PRO A 77 -14.27 14.67 15.84
N TYR A 78 -13.26 13.83 15.65
CA TYR A 78 -13.41 12.51 15.05
C TYR A 78 -14.12 11.52 15.98
N PHE A 79 -13.65 11.40 17.22
CA PHE A 79 -14.14 10.44 18.21
C PHE A 79 -14.96 11.12 19.31
N LEU A 80 -14.48 12.26 19.80
CA LEU A 80 -15.08 13.02 20.89
C LEU A 80 -16.46 13.58 20.49
N GLY A 81 -17.51 13.07 21.11
CA GLY A 81 -18.89 13.41 20.78
C GLY A 81 -19.54 12.53 19.71
N ASP A 82 -18.80 11.53 19.22
CA ASP A 82 -19.26 10.55 18.23
C ASP A 82 -18.95 9.11 18.70
N SER A 83 -18.82 8.16 17.76
CA SER A 83 -18.51 6.76 18.04
C SER A 83 -17.34 6.24 17.21
N LEU A 84 -16.44 5.49 17.86
CA LEU A 84 -15.46 4.64 17.18
C LEU A 84 -16.05 3.23 17.10
N GLY A 85 -16.56 2.88 15.91
CA GLY A 85 -17.32 1.64 15.71
C GLY A 85 -18.57 1.61 16.59
N ASN A 86 -18.65 0.62 17.49
CA ASN A 86 -19.79 0.50 18.42
C ASN A 86 -19.57 1.23 19.76
N TYR A 87 -18.41 1.86 19.97
CA TYR A 87 -18.08 2.54 21.21
C TYR A 87 -18.34 4.04 21.09
N ALA A 88 -19.30 4.58 21.85
CA ALA A 88 -19.63 6.00 21.86
C ALA A 88 -18.78 6.76 22.89
N CYS A 89 -18.33 7.96 22.55
CA CYS A 89 -17.64 8.91 23.44
C CYS A 89 -18.52 10.16 23.64
N PRO A 90 -19.36 10.22 24.68
CA PRO A 90 -20.22 11.37 24.92
C PRO A 90 -19.44 12.66 25.21
N PHE A 91 -19.72 13.72 24.44
CA PHE A 91 -19.12 15.04 24.66
C PHE A 91 -20.19 16.09 24.93
N THR A 92 -20.01 16.85 26.02
CA THR A 92 -20.94 17.93 26.41
C THR A 92 -20.47 19.33 26.01
N GLY A 93 -19.36 19.42 25.29
CA GLY A 93 -18.74 20.68 24.88
C GLY A 93 -17.78 21.24 25.92
N MET A 94 -16.88 22.11 25.47
CA MET A 94 -16.01 22.91 26.33
C MET A 94 -16.39 24.39 26.29
N PRO A 95 -16.24 25.14 27.40
CA PRO A 95 -16.30 26.59 27.34
C PRO A 95 -15.15 27.12 26.49
N HIS A 96 -15.36 28.22 25.77
CA HIS A 96 -14.28 28.87 25.02
C HIS A 96 -13.31 29.56 26.00
N PRO A 97 -12.07 29.04 26.15
CA PRO A 97 -11.09 29.63 27.03
C PRO A 97 -10.57 30.96 26.46
N SER A 98 -10.03 31.82 27.32
CA SER A 98 -9.40 33.08 26.88
C SER A 98 -8.12 32.84 26.08
N ASP A 99 -7.43 31.73 26.36
CA ASP A 99 -6.28 31.24 25.62
C ASP A 99 -6.62 29.86 25.05
N LYS A 100 -7.01 29.85 23.77
CA LYS A 100 -7.42 28.64 23.05
C LYS A 100 -6.25 27.66 22.88
N GLN A 101 -5.11 28.19 22.46
CA GLN A 101 -3.96 27.36 22.16
C GLN A 101 -3.43 26.69 23.43
N ALA A 102 -3.35 27.42 24.56
CA ALA A 102 -2.93 26.82 25.83
C ALA A 102 -3.87 25.67 26.28
N ALA A 103 -5.18 25.80 26.09
CA ALA A 103 -6.13 24.73 26.42
C ALA A 103 -6.00 23.52 25.48
N GLN A 104 -5.77 23.75 24.18
CA GLN A 104 -5.50 22.68 23.20
C GLN A 104 -4.24 21.89 23.57
N GLU A 105 -3.16 22.61 23.90
CA GLU A 105 -1.86 22.04 24.29
C GLU A 105 -1.95 21.27 25.62
N GLU A 106 -2.69 21.78 26.61
CA GLU A 106 -2.93 21.10 27.89
C GLU A 106 -3.78 19.84 27.71
N THR A 107 -4.93 19.92 27.04
CA THR A 107 -5.77 18.73 26.77
C THR A 107 -4.99 17.65 26.04
N MET A 108 -4.24 18.04 25.00
CA MET A 108 -3.42 17.12 24.21
C MET A 108 -2.34 16.44 25.06
N SER A 109 -1.66 17.19 25.92
CA SER A 109 -0.57 16.65 26.73
C SER A 109 -1.05 15.63 27.74
N TYR A 110 -2.16 15.91 28.43
CA TYR A 110 -2.75 14.92 29.32
C TYR A 110 -3.29 13.70 28.56
N ALA A 111 -3.90 13.88 27.38
CA ALA A 111 -4.38 12.76 26.58
C ALA A 111 -3.23 11.85 26.13
N MET A 112 -2.18 12.43 25.55
CA MET A 112 -1.01 11.71 25.03
C MET A 112 -0.21 11.03 26.15
N TYR A 113 0.01 11.71 27.28
CA TYR A 113 0.65 11.09 28.44
C TYR A 113 -0.07 9.80 28.85
N ARG A 114 -1.41 9.85 28.98
CA ARG A 114 -2.19 8.67 29.42
C ARG A 114 -2.17 7.54 28.40
N LEU A 115 -2.20 7.87 27.10
CA LEU A 115 -2.10 6.87 26.05
C LEU A 115 -0.74 6.18 26.08
N ILE A 116 0.37 6.94 26.06
CA ILE A 116 1.73 6.36 26.05
C ILE A 116 1.96 5.57 27.34
N SER A 117 1.58 6.11 28.51
CA SER A 117 1.68 5.36 29.78
C SER A 117 0.94 4.03 29.77
N HIS A 118 -0.20 3.95 29.07
CA HIS A 118 -0.98 2.72 28.96
C HIS A 118 -0.40 1.72 27.94
N ARG A 119 -0.03 2.22 26.76
CA ARG A 119 0.38 1.40 25.62
C ARG A 119 1.73 0.72 25.78
N TYR A 120 2.64 1.39 26.49
CA TYR A 120 4.02 0.96 26.67
C TYR A 120 4.33 0.59 28.12
N ALA A 121 3.30 0.30 28.92
CA ALA A 121 3.46 -0.13 30.32
C ALA A 121 4.25 -1.44 30.47
N ASP A 122 4.19 -2.31 29.46
CA ASP A 122 4.88 -3.61 29.43
C ASP A 122 5.95 -3.66 28.31
N ALA A 123 6.40 -2.51 27.81
CA ALA A 123 7.48 -2.43 26.83
C ALA A 123 8.84 -2.81 27.46
N PRO A 124 9.81 -3.32 26.69
CA PRO A 124 11.15 -3.63 27.19
C PRO A 124 11.89 -2.47 27.87
N GLN A 125 11.63 -1.23 27.44
CA GLN A 125 12.22 0.00 27.99
C GLN A 125 11.18 0.87 28.70
N ASP A 126 10.20 0.25 29.38
CA ASP A 126 9.11 0.95 30.06
C ASP A 126 9.60 2.04 31.02
N GLU A 127 10.62 1.78 31.85
CA GLU A 127 11.18 2.75 32.80
C GLU A 127 11.71 4.02 32.08
N GLU A 128 12.46 3.85 30.99
CA GLU A 128 12.97 4.97 30.18
C GLU A 128 11.83 5.74 29.50
N ILE A 129 10.84 5.02 28.95
CA ILE A 129 9.68 5.63 28.30
C ILE A 129 8.88 6.48 29.30
N MET A 130 8.61 5.96 30.49
CA MET A 130 7.87 6.70 31.53
C MET A 130 8.65 7.94 31.99
N ALA A 131 9.96 7.82 32.19
CA ALA A 131 10.80 8.96 32.57
C ALA A 131 10.83 10.06 31.49
N MET A 132 10.81 9.67 30.22
CA MET A 132 10.79 10.59 29.07
C MET A 132 9.47 11.37 29.02
N ILE A 133 8.31 10.72 29.14
CA ILE A 133 7.02 11.43 29.13
C ILE A 133 6.76 12.25 30.41
N ASP A 134 7.29 11.83 31.56
CA ASP A 134 7.28 12.62 32.81
C ASP A 134 8.08 13.92 32.63
N THR A 135 9.24 13.83 31.97
CA THR A 135 10.08 14.99 31.66
C THR A 135 9.35 15.93 30.71
N LEU A 136 8.71 15.41 29.66
CA LEU A 136 7.94 16.23 28.72
C LEU A 136 6.78 16.95 29.41
N MET A 137 6.04 16.28 30.31
CA MET A 137 5.01 16.94 31.12
C MET A 137 5.58 18.07 31.98
N ALA A 138 6.71 17.84 32.63
CA ALA A 138 7.37 18.85 33.46
C ALA A 138 7.86 20.07 32.65
N ASP A 139 8.44 19.83 31.46
CA ASP A 139 8.93 20.87 30.56
C ASP A 139 7.79 21.72 29.98
N LEU A 140 6.62 21.11 29.74
CA LEU A 140 5.39 21.81 29.35
C LEU A 140 4.66 22.47 30.54
N GLY A 141 5.09 22.21 31.78
CA GLY A 141 4.55 22.82 33.00
C GLY A 141 3.29 22.15 33.56
N PHE A 142 3.05 20.89 33.21
CA PHE A 142 1.88 20.12 33.62
C PHE A 142 2.20 19.11 34.75
N ASP A 143 1.20 18.76 35.56
CA ASP A 143 1.33 17.83 36.69
C ASP A 143 0.73 16.45 36.31
N PRO A 144 1.56 15.43 36.05
CA PRO A 144 1.06 14.11 35.64
C PRO A 144 0.19 13.45 36.72
N SER A 145 0.27 13.88 37.98
CA SER A 145 -0.55 13.36 39.09
C SER A 145 -2.02 13.81 39.05
N PHE A 146 -2.36 14.82 38.24
CA PHE A 146 -3.75 15.25 38.05
C PHE A 146 -4.50 14.29 37.13
N THR A 147 -5.40 13.47 37.72
CA THR A 147 -6.08 12.36 37.03
C THR A 147 -7.60 12.52 36.91
N SER A 148 -8.15 13.70 37.24
CA SER A 148 -9.59 13.95 37.09
C SER A 148 -10.00 13.78 35.63
N THR A 149 -11.15 13.13 35.39
CA THR A 149 -11.82 13.08 34.08
C THR A 149 -13.07 13.96 34.03
N ASP A 150 -13.38 14.66 35.13
CA ASP A 150 -14.52 15.56 35.21
C ASP A 150 -14.16 16.92 34.59
N TYR A 151 -14.41 17.05 33.29
CA TYR A 151 -14.23 18.27 32.52
C TYR A 151 -15.43 19.24 32.59
N SER A 152 -16.45 18.94 33.40
CA SER A 152 -17.69 19.74 33.46
C SER A 152 -17.49 21.20 33.90
N THR A 153 -16.36 21.48 34.55
CA THR A 153 -15.92 22.83 34.96
C THR A 153 -15.18 23.58 33.84
N GLY A 154 -14.92 22.94 32.70
CA GLY A 154 -14.13 23.49 31.60
C GLY A 154 -12.62 23.32 31.76
N ASP A 155 -12.17 22.35 32.56
CA ASP A 155 -10.76 22.08 32.82
C ASP A 155 -10.11 21.29 31.65
N PRO A 156 -9.10 21.85 30.95
CA PRO A 156 -8.48 21.19 29.80
C PRO A 156 -7.75 19.89 30.13
N ALA A 157 -7.07 19.82 31.27
CA ALA A 157 -6.38 18.61 31.73
C ALA A 157 -7.38 17.48 31.99
N ALA A 158 -8.54 17.83 32.58
CA ALA A 158 -9.59 16.85 32.83
C ALA A 158 -10.22 16.31 31.55
N LEU A 159 -10.36 17.15 30.52
CA LEU A 159 -10.79 16.70 29.19
C LEU A 159 -9.75 15.76 28.56
N GLY A 160 -8.46 16.06 28.69
CA GLY A 160 -7.39 15.21 28.15
C GLY A 160 -7.40 13.81 28.79
N ASN A 161 -7.48 13.75 30.12
CA ASN A 161 -7.64 12.49 30.85
C ASN A 161 -8.91 11.73 30.44
N TYR A 162 -10.03 12.43 30.27
CA TYR A 162 -11.30 11.84 29.82
C TYR A 162 -11.15 11.21 28.43
N LEU A 163 -10.65 11.99 27.47
CA LEU A 163 -10.50 11.56 26.08
C LEU A 163 -9.62 10.31 25.96
N ALA A 164 -8.47 10.28 26.65
CA ALA A 164 -7.61 9.10 26.67
C ALA A 164 -8.28 7.89 27.33
N THR A 165 -9.00 8.10 28.43
CA THR A 165 -9.76 7.02 29.11
C THR A 165 -10.78 6.39 28.18
N GLU A 166 -11.54 7.21 27.46
CA GLU A 166 -12.56 6.76 26.51
C GLU A 166 -11.92 6.03 25.31
N LEU A 167 -10.84 6.58 24.74
CA LEU A 167 -10.19 5.96 23.58
C LEU A 167 -9.51 4.63 23.94
N ILE A 168 -8.86 4.54 25.11
CA ILE A 168 -8.29 3.28 25.62
C ILE A 168 -9.41 2.26 25.81
N THR A 169 -10.54 2.65 26.40
CA THR A 169 -11.67 1.75 26.66
C THR A 169 -12.37 1.29 25.37
N GLY A 170 -12.51 2.18 24.39
CA GLY A 170 -13.01 1.84 23.05
C GLY A 170 -12.05 0.91 22.31
N GLY A 171 -10.75 1.17 22.39
CA GLY A 171 -9.70 0.35 21.78
C GLY A 171 -9.64 -1.09 22.30
N MET A 172 -10.13 -1.37 23.51
CA MET A 172 -10.25 -2.76 24.00
C MET A 172 -11.28 -3.60 23.23
N GLN A 173 -12.11 -2.97 22.39
CA GLN A 173 -13.26 -3.59 21.70
C GLN A 173 -13.16 -3.50 20.18
N ASP A 174 -12.04 -3.00 19.65
CA ASP A 174 -11.87 -2.72 18.22
C ASP A 174 -11.39 -3.92 17.40
N GLY A 175 -11.19 -5.08 18.00
CA GLY A 175 -10.70 -6.29 17.33
C GLY A 175 -9.19 -6.54 17.48
N ALA A 176 -8.40 -5.59 17.99
CA ALA A 176 -6.94 -5.77 18.16
C ALA A 176 -6.55 -6.78 19.26
N ARG A 177 -7.52 -7.18 20.10
CA ARG A 177 -7.33 -8.14 21.21
C ARG A 177 -6.26 -7.70 22.22
N GLU A 178 -6.16 -6.41 22.45
CA GLU A 178 -5.23 -5.80 23.39
C GLU A 178 -5.32 -6.41 24.80
N ALA A 179 -6.53 -6.67 25.32
CA ALA A 179 -6.71 -7.30 26.63
C ALA A 179 -6.18 -8.75 26.73
N ALA A 180 -5.89 -9.38 25.59
CA ALA A 180 -5.25 -10.68 25.48
C ALA A 180 -3.80 -10.55 24.97
N GLU A 181 -3.17 -9.39 25.19
CA GLU A 181 -1.79 -9.09 24.78
C GLU A 181 -1.58 -9.28 23.27
N TYR A 182 -2.61 -8.96 22.47
CA TYR A 182 -2.59 -9.10 21.00
C TYR A 182 -2.33 -10.53 20.51
N ALA A 183 -2.53 -11.54 21.36
CA ALA A 183 -2.29 -12.94 21.01
C ALA A 183 -3.16 -13.41 19.84
N ASN A 184 -2.72 -14.44 19.13
CA ASN A 184 -3.46 -15.05 18.03
C ASN A 184 -4.74 -15.72 18.54
N ALA A 185 -5.80 -15.71 17.73
CA ALA A 185 -7.10 -16.25 18.14
C ALA A 185 -7.18 -17.72 17.86
N HIS A 186 -6.70 -18.10 16.68
CA HIS A 186 -6.84 -19.45 16.18
C HIS A 186 -5.78 -19.84 15.16
N TYR A 187 -4.99 -18.91 14.64
CA TYR A 187 -3.91 -19.24 13.71
C TYR A 187 -2.85 -20.14 14.36
N PHE A 188 -2.47 -21.18 13.63
CA PHE A 188 -1.28 -21.99 13.86
C PHE A 188 -0.58 -22.27 12.53
N PRO A 189 0.77 -22.23 12.48
CA PRO A 189 1.49 -22.54 11.26
C PRO A 189 1.31 -24.01 10.88
N VAL A 190 1.23 -24.28 9.58
CA VAL A 190 1.15 -25.67 9.06
C VAL A 190 2.53 -26.31 9.03
N ASN A 191 3.56 -25.54 8.68
CA ASN A 191 4.94 -26.02 8.66
C ASN A 191 5.59 -25.91 10.02
N GLU A 192 6.43 -26.90 10.35
CA GLU A 192 7.32 -26.84 11.51
C GLU A 192 8.46 -25.84 11.27
N ASP A 193 8.98 -25.25 12.35
CA ASP A 193 10.05 -24.27 12.30
C ASP A 193 11.26 -24.76 11.49
N ILE A 194 11.83 -23.87 10.66
CA ILE A 194 13.17 -24.06 10.10
C ILE A 194 14.21 -23.50 11.08
N PHE A 195 15.21 -24.30 11.44
CA PHE A 195 16.37 -23.82 12.20
C PHE A 195 17.49 -23.44 11.23
N THR A 196 17.63 -22.15 10.98
CA THR A 196 18.49 -21.62 9.89
C THR A 196 19.99 -21.93 9.98
N PRO A 197 20.60 -22.14 11.17
CA PRO A 197 21.97 -22.63 11.26
C PRO A 197 22.18 -24.06 10.74
N ASP A 198 21.12 -24.88 10.69
CA ASP A 198 21.23 -26.22 10.11
C ASP A 198 21.07 -26.16 8.58
N PRO A 199 21.78 -27.01 7.82
CA PRO A 199 21.61 -27.11 6.38
C PRO A 199 20.22 -27.63 5.98
N GLY A 200 19.64 -26.98 4.96
CA GLY A 200 18.44 -27.43 4.26
C GLY A 200 17.15 -26.93 4.92
N ASN A 201 16.04 -27.54 4.49
CA ASN A 201 14.72 -27.33 5.06
C ASN A 201 13.88 -28.64 5.05
N PRO A 202 14.34 -29.70 5.75
CA PRO A 202 13.70 -31.02 5.71
C PRO A 202 12.29 -31.04 6.32
N ASN A 203 11.90 -29.98 7.03
CA ASN A 203 10.62 -29.86 7.74
C ASN A 203 9.55 -29.09 6.94
N LEU A 204 9.87 -28.61 5.74
CA LEU A 204 8.90 -27.94 4.87
C LEU A 204 7.98 -28.97 4.23
N THR A 205 6.70 -28.94 4.60
CA THR A 205 5.69 -29.89 4.11
C THR A 205 4.70 -29.28 3.13
N ASP A 206 4.43 -27.99 3.27
CA ASP A 206 3.58 -27.22 2.37
C ASP A 206 4.35 -26.01 1.85
N PHE A 207 4.72 -26.05 0.57
CA PHE A 207 5.51 -25.01 -0.09
C PHE A 207 4.73 -23.70 -0.30
N ASN A 208 3.42 -23.70 -0.07
CA ASN A 208 2.56 -22.53 -0.26
C ASN A 208 2.16 -21.88 1.07
N ARG A 209 2.64 -22.38 2.21
CA ARG A 209 2.24 -21.95 3.56
C ARG A 209 3.43 -21.52 4.40
N TRP A 210 3.29 -20.46 5.18
CA TRP A 210 4.37 -19.84 5.94
C TRP A 210 5.00 -20.84 6.92
N GLN A 211 6.30 -20.66 7.12
CA GLN A 211 7.11 -21.46 8.02
C GLN A 211 7.79 -20.54 9.03
N PRO A 212 7.63 -20.78 10.34
CA PRO A 212 8.36 -20.05 11.36
C PRO A 212 9.87 -20.25 11.21
N VAL A 213 10.66 -19.23 11.51
CA VAL A 213 12.12 -19.28 11.43
C VAL A 213 12.72 -19.20 12.81
N SER A 214 13.40 -20.28 13.21
CA SER A 214 14.11 -20.39 14.47
C SER A 214 15.61 -20.12 14.30
N VAL A 215 16.20 -19.50 15.32
CA VAL A 215 17.60 -19.09 15.41
C VAL A 215 18.12 -19.33 16.82
N THR A 216 19.44 -19.36 17.01
CA THR A 216 20.04 -19.58 18.34
C THR A 216 19.65 -18.51 19.37
N LEU A 217 19.54 -17.27 18.92
CA LEU A 217 19.07 -16.13 19.69
C LEU A 217 18.24 -15.25 18.77
N PHE A 218 16.96 -15.10 19.07
CA PHE A 218 16.12 -14.16 18.35
C PHE A 218 16.27 -12.79 19.01
N ILE A 219 16.59 -11.78 18.20
CA ILE A 219 16.54 -10.37 18.59
C ILE A 219 15.63 -9.72 17.57
N ASP A 220 14.58 -9.04 18.03
CA ASP A 220 13.64 -8.40 17.13
C ASP A 220 14.28 -7.20 16.39
N GLN A 221 13.50 -6.62 15.48
CA GLN A 221 13.93 -5.49 14.67
C GLN A 221 14.25 -4.23 15.50
N SER A 222 13.73 -4.14 16.74
CA SER A 222 14.00 -3.05 17.71
C SER A 222 15.12 -3.42 18.71
N GLY A 223 15.89 -4.48 18.45
CA GLY A 223 17.04 -4.85 19.27
C GLY A 223 16.70 -5.61 20.57
N ASN A 224 15.46 -6.05 20.76
CA ASN A 224 15.02 -6.73 21.98
C ASN A 224 15.14 -8.25 21.86
N PRO A 225 15.80 -8.94 22.80
CA PRO A 225 15.93 -10.40 22.76
C PRO A 225 14.60 -11.08 23.08
N TRP A 226 14.26 -12.12 22.31
CA TRP A 226 13.08 -12.97 22.54
C TRP A 226 13.51 -14.41 22.87
N PRO A 227 12.91 -15.07 23.89
CA PRO A 227 13.43 -16.33 24.41
C PRO A 227 13.13 -17.60 23.59
N PHE A 228 12.29 -17.51 22.55
CA PHE A 228 11.87 -18.65 21.71
C PHE A 228 11.58 -18.21 20.26
N THR A 229 11.19 -19.12 19.36
CA THR A 229 10.73 -18.73 18.02
C THR A 229 9.41 -17.93 18.17
N PRO A 230 9.36 -16.65 17.79
CA PRO A 230 8.13 -15.87 17.92
C PRO A 230 7.00 -16.48 17.08
N PRO A 231 5.75 -16.49 17.59
CA PRO A 231 4.59 -16.89 16.80
C PRO A 231 4.36 -15.88 15.66
N PHE A 232 3.49 -16.24 14.71
CA PHE A 232 3.03 -15.30 13.69
C PHE A 232 2.48 -14.05 14.36
N LEU A 233 3.02 -12.88 14.05
CA LEU A 233 2.55 -11.59 14.56
C LEU A 233 1.24 -11.18 13.89
N SER A 234 0.14 -11.19 14.64
CA SER A 234 -1.16 -10.62 14.26
C SER A 234 -1.80 -11.19 12.96
N PRO A 235 -1.86 -12.51 12.73
CA PRO A 235 -2.45 -13.07 11.51
C PRO A 235 -3.95 -12.74 11.36
N GLU A 236 -4.65 -12.45 12.45
CA GLU A 236 -6.07 -12.07 12.42
C GLU A 236 -6.29 -10.54 12.43
N TRP A 237 -5.28 -9.71 12.09
CA TRP A 237 -5.40 -8.25 12.18
C TRP A 237 -6.48 -7.64 11.25
N GLY A 238 -7.00 -8.40 10.30
CA GLY A 238 -8.16 -8.00 9.49
C GLY A 238 -9.45 -7.79 10.30
N ASP A 239 -9.52 -8.32 11.53
CA ASP A 239 -10.64 -8.11 12.46
C ASP A 239 -10.63 -6.72 13.12
N VAL A 240 -9.51 -5.99 13.03
CA VAL A 240 -9.40 -4.66 13.63
C VAL A 240 -10.27 -3.64 12.86
N LEU A 241 -10.96 -2.78 13.61
CA LEU A 241 -11.81 -1.73 13.06
C LEU A 241 -10.96 -0.73 12.24
N PRO A 242 -11.26 -0.51 10.95
CA PRO A 242 -10.54 0.43 10.11
C PRO A 242 -10.93 1.90 10.37
N PHE A 243 -10.09 2.80 9.87
CA PHE A 243 -10.31 4.25 9.88
C PHE A 243 -11.21 4.70 8.73
N ALA A 244 -10.82 4.41 7.48
CA ALA A 244 -11.50 4.87 6.26
C ALA A 244 -12.10 3.71 5.43
N MET A 245 -11.62 2.47 5.60
CA MET A 245 -12.11 1.34 4.81
C MET A 245 -13.55 0.94 5.15
N HIS A 246 -14.40 0.99 4.13
CA HIS A 246 -15.79 0.52 4.15
C HIS A 246 -15.97 -0.98 3.86
N ASP A 247 -17.00 -1.60 4.46
CA ASP A 247 -17.32 -3.04 4.37
C ASP A 247 -17.37 -3.63 2.94
N SER A 248 -17.59 -2.82 1.90
CA SER A 248 -17.54 -3.29 0.50
C SER A 248 -16.15 -3.71 0.02
N LEU A 249 -15.10 -3.30 0.73
CA LEU A 249 -13.72 -3.71 0.48
C LEU A 249 -13.32 -4.98 1.24
N ARG A 250 -14.20 -5.49 2.11
CA ARG A 250 -13.94 -6.66 2.96
C ARG A 250 -14.56 -7.92 2.36
N ALA A 251 -13.73 -8.93 2.20
CA ALA A 251 -14.15 -10.31 1.96
C ALA A 251 -14.02 -11.12 3.26
N THR A 252 -14.98 -12.01 3.53
CA THR A 252 -14.88 -12.97 4.63
C THR A 252 -14.52 -14.33 4.07
N HIS A 253 -13.37 -14.85 4.49
CA HIS A 253 -12.87 -16.16 4.11
C HIS A 253 -12.84 -17.12 5.30
N ILE A 254 -12.96 -18.42 5.03
CA ILE A 254 -13.00 -19.46 6.06
C ILE A 254 -11.96 -20.53 5.71
N ARG A 255 -11.06 -20.79 6.65
CA ARG A 255 -10.09 -21.90 6.62
C ARG A 255 -10.36 -22.82 7.83
N GLU A 256 -9.74 -24.00 7.86
CA GLU A 256 -9.96 -24.98 8.93
C GLU A 256 -9.67 -24.44 10.34
N ASP A 257 -8.72 -23.51 10.46
CA ASP A 257 -8.32 -22.87 11.71
C ASP A 257 -9.24 -21.72 12.12
N GLY A 258 -9.88 -21.00 11.20
CA GLY A 258 -10.76 -19.90 11.58
C GLY A 258 -11.34 -19.07 10.44
N THR A 259 -11.91 -17.92 10.80
CA THR A 259 -12.47 -16.95 9.87
C THR A 259 -11.50 -15.79 9.72
N TYR A 260 -11.27 -15.36 8.49
CA TYR A 260 -10.37 -14.25 8.17
C TYR A 260 -11.16 -13.17 7.45
N GLN A 261 -11.08 -11.94 7.95
CA GLN A 261 -11.57 -10.76 7.25
C GLN A 261 -10.43 -10.23 6.40
N VAL A 262 -10.58 -10.24 5.07
CA VAL A 262 -9.56 -9.81 4.12
C VAL A 262 -9.99 -8.51 3.45
N TRP A 263 -9.13 -7.51 3.51
CA TRP A 263 -9.38 -6.17 2.99
C TRP A 263 -8.53 -5.91 1.74
N HIS A 264 -9.13 -5.23 0.74
CA HIS A 264 -8.51 -4.96 -0.57
C HIS A 264 -7.93 -6.23 -1.23
N ASP A 265 -8.66 -7.35 -1.20
CA ASP A 265 -8.18 -8.64 -1.68
C ASP A 265 -7.83 -8.63 -3.18
N PRO A 266 -6.52 -8.69 -3.55
CA PRO A 266 -6.09 -8.69 -4.94
C PRO A 266 -6.13 -10.11 -5.56
N GLY A 267 -6.51 -11.14 -4.79
CA GLY A 267 -6.36 -12.53 -5.17
C GLY A 267 -5.04 -13.16 -4.67
N PRO A 268 -4.86 -14.47 -4.90
CA PRO A 268 -3.74 -15.22 -4.37
C PRO A 268 -2.38 -14.82 -4.99
N PRO A 269 -1.28 -15.04 -4.27
CA PRO A 269 0.06 -15.08 -4.87
C PRO A 269 0.21 -16.33 -5.75
N PRO A 270 1.28 -16.42 -6.57
CA PRO A 270 1.58 -17.63 -7.32
C PRO A 270 1.87 -18.79 -6.37
N TYR A 271 1.24 -19.95 -6.62
CA TYR A 271 1.48 -21.18 -5.88
C TYR A 271 2.26 -22.21 -6.70
N ILE A 272 3.02 -23.03 -6.00
CA ILE A 272 3.74 -24.16 -6.60
C ILE A 272 2.95 -25.47 -6.41
N ASP A 273 2.89 -26.26 -7.47
CA ASP A 273 2.58 -27.69 -7.44
C ASP A 273 3.88 -28.46 -7.72
N ILE A 274 4.42 -29.07 -6.67
CA ILE A 274 5.71 -29.77 -6.72
C ILE A 274 5.65 -31.12 -7.42
N ASP A 275 4.45 -31.62 -7.75
CA ASP A 275 4.24 -32.90 -8.43
C ASP A 275 3.95 -32.70 -9.92
N SER A 276 3.21 -31.64 -10.29
CA SER A 276 2.71 -31.43 -11.65
C SER A 276 3.21 -30.16 -12.34
N GLY A 277 3.75 -29.17 -11.62
CA GLY A 277 4.26 -27.93 -12.20
C GLY A 277 3.14 -26.95 -12.58
N GLY A 278 3.20 -26.36 -13.78
CA GLY A 278 2.22 -25.40 -14.27
C GLY A 278 2.65 -23.93 -14.16
N LEU A 279 1.85 -23.04 -14.74
CA LEU A 279 2.16 -21.61 -14.88
C LEU A 279 2.52 -20.91 -13.55
N GLN A 280 1.68 -21.07 -12.53
CA GLN A 280 1.91 -20.47 -11.21
C GLN A 280 3.16 -21.05 -10.53
N SER A 281 3.49 -22.31 -10.80
CA SER A 281 4.72 -22.94 -10.31
C SER A 281 5.94 -22.27 -10.94
N GLU A 282 5.90 -21.91 -12.23
CA GLU A 282 6.99 -21.17 -12.88
C GLU A 282 7.10 -19.73 -12.33
N GLU A 283 5.98 -19.05 -12.07
CA GLU A 283 5.96 -17.71 -11.46
C GLU A 283 6.52 -17.72 -10.03
N TYR A 284 6.14 -18.73 -9.24
CA TYR A 284 6.67 -18.99 -7.91
C TYR A 284 8.19 -19.19 -7.97
N LYS A 285 8.66 -20.12 -8.82
CA LYS A 285 10.08 -20.45 -8.96
C LYS A 285 10.90 -19.27 -9.46
N TRP A 286 10.39 -18.53 -10.44
CA TRP A 286 11.01 -17.32 -10.96
C TRP A 286 11.14 -16.25 -9.86
N GLY A 287 10.05 -15.94 -9.15
CA GLY A 287 10.02 -14.90 -8.13
C GLY A 287 10.96 -15.19 -6.97
N PHE A 288 10.97 -16.42 -6.45
CA PHE A 288 11.87 -16.81 -5.37
C PHE A 288 13.33 -16.95 -5.81
N SER A 289 13.60 -17.46 -7.02
CA SER A 289 14.98 -17.54 -7.53
C SER A 289 15.59 -16.16 -7.78
N LEU A 290 14.81 -15.17 -8.24
CA LEU A 290 15.25 -13.77 -8.41
C LEU A 290 15.86 -13.22 -7.10
N VAL A 291 15.27 -13.54 -5.94
CA VAL A 291 15.80 -13.11 -4.64
C VAL A 291 17.23 -13.62 -4.41
N SER A 292 17.50 -14.88 -4.74
CA SER A 292 18.87 -15.44 -4.64
C SER A 292 19.83 -14.83 -5.66
N VAL A 293 19.36 -14.51 -6.87
CA VAL A 293 20.15 -13.87 -7.93
C VAL A 293 20.52 -12.45 -7.54
N TRP A 294 19.60 -11.68 -6.96
CA TRP A 294 19.88 -10.32 -6.47
C TRP A 294 20.81 -10.31 -5.26
N SER A 295 20.88 -11.40 -4.49
CA SER A 295 21.89 -11.56 -3.44
C SER A 295 23.33 -11.52 -4.00
N ALA A 296 23.53 -11.87 -5.28
CA ALA A 296 24.82 -11.74 -5.95
C ALA A 296 25.29 -10.29 -6.12
N HIS A 297 24.39 -9.31 -5.99
CA HIS A 297 24.70 -7.89 -6.15
C HIS A 297 25.34 -7.28 -4.90
N LEU A 298 25.38 -7.99 -3.78
CA LEU A 298 25.78 -7.48 -2.46
C LEU A 298 27.30 -7.44 -2.24
N ASP A 299 28.12 -7.71 -3.25
CA ASP A 299 29.57 -7.68 -3.12
C ASP A 299 30.12 -6.25 -3.22
N PRO A 300 30.78 -5.69 -2.19
CA PRO A 300 31.43 -4.38 -2.31
C PRO A 300 32.58 -4.36 -3.33
N SER A 301 33.12 -5.51 -3.69
CA SER A 301 34.17 -5.64 -4.70
C SER A 301 33.63 -5.82 -6.11
N ASP A 302 32.30 -5.90 -6.28
CA ASP A 302 31.68 -5.86 -7.60
C ASP A 302 32.02 -4.53 -8.29
N SER A 303 32.66 -4.62 -9.44
CA SER A 303 33.09 -3.45 -10.23
C SER A 303 31.94 -2.71 -10.93
N VAL A 304 30.70 -3.20 -10.80
CA VAL A 304 29.51 -2.55 -11.35
C VAL A 304 29.18 -1.28 -10.56
N MET A 305 29.04 -0.17 -11.29
CA MET A 305 28.63 1.12 -10.75
C MET A 305 27.23 1.46 -11.24
N TRP A 306 26.36 1.95 -10.36
CA TRP A 306 25.03 2.45 -10.68
C TRP A 306 24.94 3.95 -10.44
N ASP A 307 24.24 4.64 -11.34
CA ASP A 307 23.73 5.97 -11.05
C ASP A 307 22.48 5.81 -10.18
N ILE A 308 22.57 6.20 -8.91
CA ILE A 308 21.47 6.07 -7.94
C ILE A 308 20.73 7.41 -7.72
N SER A 309 21.05 8.43 -8.49
CA SER A 309 20.37 9.73 -8.43
C SER A 309 18.96 9.64 -9.02
N PRO A 310 18.09 10.63 -8.78
CA PRO A 310 16.80 10.70 -9.44
C PRO A 310 16.90 10.82 -10.96
N ALA A 311 18.07 11.10 -11.54
CA ALA A 311 18.25 11.09 -13.00
C ALA A 311 18.07 9.70 -13.62
N ALA A 312 18.32 8.64 -12.84
CA ALA A 312 18.36 7.26 -13.30
C ALA A 312 17.36 6.33 -12.59
N ALA A 313 16.81 6.73 -11.43
CA ALA A 313 15.90 5.92 -10.63
C ALA A 313 14.57 6.66 -10.32
N GLY A 314 13.50 5.88 -10.15
CA GLY A 314 12.13 6.36 -9.91
C GLY A 314 11.40 6.77 -11.19
N ASN A 315 10.34 7.57 -11.04
CA ASN A 315 9.49 8.05 -12.14
C ASN A 315 8.82 6.92 -12.95
N PHE A 316 8.28 5.93 -12.25
CA PHE A 316 7.45 4.91 -12.85
C PHE A 316 5.97 5.33 -12.83
N GLU A 317 5.29 5.17 -13.97
CA GLU A 317 3.87 5.50 -14.11
C GLU A 317 2.99 4.38 -13.54
N LEU A 318 2.15 4.70 -12.57
CA LEU A 318 1.31 3.72 -11.86
C LEU A 318 0.38 2.93 -12.78
N ASP A 319 -0.19 3.58 -13.79
CA ASP A 319 -1.06 2.93 -14.78
C ASP A 319 -0.32 1.88 -15.63
N SER A 320 1.02 1.91 -15.64
CA SER A 320 1.86 0.91 -16.33
C SER A 320 2.28 -0.25 -15.43
N MET A 321 1.88 -0.25 -14.14
CA MET A 321 2.30 -1.28 -13.18
C MET A 321 1.67 -2.64 -13.54
N PRO A 322 2.46 -3.73 -13.67
CA PRO A 322 1.96 -5.03 -14.11
C PRO A 322 0.94 -5.67 -13.16
N THR A 323 -0.27 -5.93 -13.62
CA THR A 323 -1.34 -6.53 -12.80
C THR A 323 -1.35 -8.05 -12.78
N ASP A 324 -0.66 -8.67 -13.74
CA ASP A 324 -0.51 -10.13 -13.85
C ASP A 324 0.93 -10.54 -13.53
N TYR A 325 1.12 -11.65 -12.82
CA TYR A 325 2.46 -12.16 -12.48
C TYR A 325 3.26 -12.55 -13.72
N ALA A 326 2.58 -12.91 -14.82
CA ALA A 326 3.23 -13.20 -16.09
C ALA A 326 3.99 -11.98 -16.65
N ASP A 327 3.62 -10.76 -16.29
CA ASP A 327 4.24 -9.52 -16.77
C ASP A 327 5.32 -8.98 -15.81
N TYR A 328 5.56 -9.63 -14.66
CA TYR A 328 6.57 -9.19 -13.70
C TYR A 328 7.99 -9.31 -14.25
N GLU A 329 8.22 -10.24 -15.18
CA GLU A 329 9.49 -10.42 -15.90
C GLU A 329 9.86 -9.20 -16.76
N ASP A 330 8.87 -8.42 -17.21
CA ASP A 330 9.10 -7.20 -17.98
C ASP A 330 9.36 -5.99 -17.06
N PHE A 331 8.96 -6.08 -15.78
CA PHE A 331 9.10 -4.99 -14.81
C PHE A 331 10.35 -5.11 -13.94
N TYR A 332 10.67 -6.31 -13.43
CA TYR A 332 11.86 -6.54 -12.61
C TYR A 332 13.01 -7.07 -13.45
N HIS A 333 14.16 -6.39 -13.41
CA HIS A 333 15.33 -6.85 -14.15
C HIS A 333 16.00 -8.02 -13.41
N TYR A 334 15.77 -9.24 -13.91
CA TYR A 334 16.20 -10.48 -13.24
C TYR A 334 17.69 -10.52 -12.89
N LEU A 335 18.58 -10.21 -13.85
CA LEU A 335 20.04 -10.24 -13.64
C LEU A 335 20.62 -8.88 -13.23
N ASP A 336 20.08 -7.81 -13.80
CA ASP A 336 20.64 -6.47 -13.66
C ASP A 336 20.17 -5.76 -12.40
N GLY A 337 19.09 -6.21 -11.73
CA GLY A 337 18.55 -5.56 -10.54
C GLY A 337 17.69 -4.33 -10.83
N GLY A 338 16.87 -3.95 -9.86
CA GLY A 338 15.94 -2.82 -9.99
C GLY A 338 14.69 -3.15 -10.80
N ASP A 339 14.01 -2.10 -11.25
CA ASP A 339 12.74 -2.19 -11.96
C ASP A 339 12.72 -1.31 -13.24
N ALA A 340 11.57 -1.25 -13.90
CA ALA A 340 11.34 -0.52 -15.15
C ALA A 340 11.35 1.02 -14.99
N SER A 341 11.72 1.56 -13.82
CA SER A 341 11.88 3.00 -13.59
C SER A 341 12.83 3.66 -14.59
N GLN A 342 12.53 4.89 -14.98
CA GLN A 342 13.28 5.64 -16.01
C GLN A 342 14.06 6.85 -15.45
N GLY A 343 13.77 7.26 -14.22
CA GLY A 343 14.28 8.48 -13.63
C GLY A 343 13.65 9.77 -14.19
N ARG A 344 14.02 10.88 -13.56
CA ARG A 344 13.62 12.26 -13.87
C ARG A 344 14.83 13.05 -14.32
N ALA A 345 14.81 13.58 -15.54
CA ALA A 345 15.96 14.34 -16.05
C ALA A 345 16.17 15.70 -15.35
N ILE A 346 15.11 16.34 -14.85
CA ILE A 346 15.12 17.74 -14.38
C ILE A 346 14.43 17.85 -13.03
N ASN A 347 15.06 18.56 -12.09
CA ASN A 347 14.42 18.97 -10.84
C ASN A 347 13.42 20.10 -11.13
N PRO A 348 12.12 19.91 -10.85
CA PRO A 348 11.09 20.89 -11.22
C PRO A 348 11.14 22.19 -10.42
N VAL A 349 11.77 22.17 -9.24
CA VAL A 349 11.89 23.35 -8.36
C VAL A 349 13.07 24.23 -8.79
N THR A 350 14.21 23.63 -9.13
CA THR A 350 15.42 24.37 -9.51
C THR A 350 15.53 24.62 -11.01
N GLY A 351 14.82 23.83 -11.83
CA GLY A 351 14.91 23.85 -13.30
C GLY A 351 16.24 23.30 -13.85
N SER A 352 17.09 22.72 -12.99
CA SER A 352 18.38 22.14 -13.37
C SER A 352 18.28 20.61 -13.48
N PRO A 353 19.13 19.96 -14.31
CA PRO A 353 19.22 18.51 -14.31
C PRO A 353 19.60 17.95 -12.93
N TYR A 354 19.12 16.76 -12.60
CA TYR A 354 19.67 16.02 -11.45
C TYR A 354 21.09 15.58 -11.78
N ASP A 355 22.01 15.76 -10.83
CA ASP A 355 23.41 15.36 -10.99
C ASP A 355 23.53 13.83 -10.80
N PRO A 356 24.17 13.11 -11.75
CA PRO A 356 24.43 11.68 -11.61
C PRO A 356 25.24 11.34 -10.35
N GLN A 357 24.88 10.26 -9.68
CA GLN A 357 25.55 9.76 -8.49
C GLN A 357 25.98 8.31 -8.68
N LEU A 358 27.20 8.11 -9.19
CA LEU A 358 27.76 6.78 -9.43
C LEU A 358 28.28 6.16 -8.13
N VAL A 359 27.68 5.06 -7.70
CA VAL A 359 28.09 4.28 -6.53
C VAL A 359 28.28 2.79 -6.89
N PRO A 360 29.14 2.04 -6.19
CA PRO A 360 29.21 0.60 -6.35
C PRO A 360 27.85 -0.04 -6.08
N ARG A 361 27.43 -0.95 -6.95
CA ARG A 361 26.15 -1.64 -6.80
C ARG A 361 26.02 -2.33 -5.44
N GLY A 362 27.08 -2.99 -4.98
CA GLY A 362 27.09 -3.67 -3.68
C GLY A 362 26.96 -2.72 -2.49
N ASP A 363 27.45 -1.50 -2.59
CA ASP A 363 27.21 -0.49 -1.55
C ASP A 363 25.75 -0.04 -1.56
N PHE A 364 25.20 0.29 -2.73
CA PHE A 364 23.80 0.70 -2.83
C PHE A 364 22.82 -0.38 -2.35
N ALA A 365 22.96 -1.62 -2.82
CA ALA A 365 22.02 -2.69 -2.48
C ALA A 365 22.03 -3.00 -0.97
N ARG A 366 23.21 -3.02 -0.33
CA ARG A 366 23.33 -3.23 1.13
C ARG A 366 22.81 -2.04 1.93
N VAL A 367 23.19 -0.81 1.55
CA VAL A 367 22.68 0.42 2.18
C VAL A 367 21.16 0.48 2.10
N LEU A 368 20.60 0.18 0.92
CA LEU A 368 19.17 0.24 0.70
C LEU A 368 18.43 -0.82 1.51
N ALA A 369 18.95 -2.05 1.55
CA ALA A 369 18.37 -3.12 2.35
C ALA A 369 18.35 -2.77 3.84
N GLU A 370 19.41 -2.15 4.38
CA GLU A 370 19.50 -1.79 5.80
C GLU A 370 18.72 -0.52 6.16
N PHE A 371 18.74 0.51 5.31
CA PHE A 371 18.00 1.75 5.54
C PHE A 371 16.50 1.50 5.71
N TRP A 372 15.92 0.71 4.80
CA TRP A 372 14.51 0.35 4.85
C TRP A 372 14.22 -0.90 5.67
N ALA A 373 15.23 -1.59 6.20
CA ALA A 373 15.04 -2.63 7.21
C ALA A 373 14.69 -2.06 8.58
N ASP A 374 14.67 -0.72 8.75
CA ASP A 374 14.37 0.01 9.98
C ASP A 374 15.01 -0.70 11.19
N GLY A 375 16.35 -0.74 11.28
CA GLY A 375 17.15 -1.54 12.22
C GLY A 375 16.91 -1.29 13.73
N PRO A 376 17.82 -1.68 14.64
CA PRO A 376 17.54 -1.86 16.09
C PRO A 376 16.99 -0.65 16.86
N ASP A 377 17.05 0.57 16.30
CA ASP A 377 16.42 1.77 16.86
C ASP A 377 15.11 2.12 16.10
N SER A 378 14.39 1.08 15.63
CA SER A 378 13.24 1.15 14.71
C SER A 378 12.03 1.83 15.31
N GLU A 379 11.38 2.73 14.56
CA GLU A 379 9.97 3.09 14.79
C GLU A 379 9.03 2.17 14.01
N THR A 380 9.55 1.09 13.41
CA THR A 380 8.92 0.22 12.40
C THR A 380 8.45 0.99 11.15
N PRO A 381 8.06 0.33 10.05
CA PRO A 381 7.67 1.02 8.82
C PRO A 381 6.61 2.12 9.00
N PRO A 382 5.53 1.94 9.79
CA PRO A 382 4.57 3.03 9.99
C PRO A 382 5.17 4.24 10.71
N GLY A 383 6.08 4.05 11.67
CA GLY A 383 6.73 5.15 12.39
C GLY A 383 7.80 5.86 11.57
N HIS A 384 8.54 5.14 10.72
CA HIS A 384 9.53 5.74 9.82
C HIS A 384 8.90 6.81 8.92
N TRP A 385 7.69 6.58 8.40
CA TRP A 385 6.98 7.59 7.59
C TRP A 385 6.51 8.82 8.40
N PHE A 386 6.28 8.69 9.71
CA PHE A 386 6.09 9.84 10.58
C PHE A 386 7.39 10.62 10.77
N THR A 387 8.53 9.94 10.94
CA THR A 387 9.86 10.57 10.97
C THR A 387 10.16 11.33 9.68
N ILE A 388 9.87 10.74 8.51
CA ILE A 388 10.01 11.40 7.21
C ILE A 388 9.12 12.65 7.12
N TYR A 389 7.84 12.55 7.49
CA TYR A 389 6.95 13.72 7.53
C TYR A 389 7.52 14.82 8.43
N ASN A 390 7.98 14.43 9.61
CA ASN A 390 8.54 15.31 10.61
C ASN A 390 9.74 16.08 10.05
N GLU A 391 10.70 15.40 9.44
CA GLU A 391 11.86 16.01 8.77
C GLU A 391 11.45 16.92 7.59
N VAL A 392 10.50 16.47 6.77
CA VAL A 392 9.96 17.25 5.65
C VAL A 392 9.31 18.54 6.14
N SER A 393 8.57 18.49 7.24
CA SER A 393 7.89 19.66 7.83
C SER A 393 8.85 20.67 8.47
N ASP A 394 10.07 20.22 8.80
CA ASP A 394 11.17 21.04 9.34
C ASP A 394 12.00 21.70 8.21
N HIS A 395 11.84 21.23 6.97
CA HIS A 395 12.57 21.76 5.84
C HIS A 395 12.26 23.26 5.61
N PRO A 396 13.25 24.14 5.37
CA PRO A 396 13.03 25.59 5.23
C PRO A 396 12.14 26.00 4.05
N LEU A 397 11.99 25.14 3.05
CA LEU A 397 11.11 25.34 1.88
C LEU A 397 9.73 24.68 2.05
N PHE A 398 9.44 24.08 3.19
CA PHE A 398 8.13 23.50 3.46
C PHE A 398 7.09 24.61 3.70
N GLU A 399 6.00 24.58 2.94
CA GLU A 399 4.88 25.50 3.10
C GLU A 399 3.76 24.78 3.86
N ARG A 400 3.30 25.34 4.99
CA ARG A 400 2.20 24.79 5.80
C ARG A 400 0.82 25.11 5.20
N LYS A 401 0.69 24.94 3.88
CA LYS A 401 -0.56 25.13 3.14
C LYS A 401 -1.20 23.77 2.93
N TRP A 402 -2.37 23.57 3.51
CA TRP A 402 -3.07 22.31 3.36
C TRP A 402 -3.43 22.07 1.89
N MET A 403 -3.02 20.92 1.35
CA MET A 403 -3.11 20.57 -0.08
C MET A 403 -2.41 21.57 -1.01
N GLY A 404 -1.38 22.28 -0.51
CA GLY A 404 -0.66 23.30 -1.27
C GLY A 404 -1.50 24.56 -1.57
N GLN A 405 -2.65 24.73 -0.91
CA GLN A 405 -3.62 25.80 -1.19
C GLN A 405 -3.89 26.65 0.05
N GLY A 406 -4.33 27.89 -0.19
CA GLY A 406 -4.75 28.80 0.87
C GLY A 406 -3.59 29.50 1.60
N GLU A 407 -3.91 30.00 2.79
CA GLU A 407 -2.95 30.65 3.69
C GLU A 407 -2.20 29.59 4.52
N ASP A 408 -1.00 29.95 4.99
CA ASP A 408 -0.25 29.09 5.90
C ASP A 408 -1.04 28.83 7.19
N LEU A 409 -1.17 27.56 7.55
CA LEU A 409 -1.79 27.13 8.79
C LEU A 409 -0.85 27.33 9.97
N ASN A 410 -1.45 27.49 11.16
CA ASN A 410 -0.70 27.40 12.40
C ASN A 410 0.00 26.03 12.49
N PRO A 411 1.28 25.94 12.94
CA PRO A 411 1.99 24.67 13.04
C PRO A 411 1.23 23.57 13.79
N LEU A 412 0.59 23.89 14.92
CA LEU A 412 -0.21 22.93 15.68
C LEU A 412 -1.39 22.41 14.85
N GLU A 413 -2.11 23.29 14.16
CA GLU A 413 -3.24 22.90 13.30
C GLU A 413 -2.78 22.02 12.13
N TYR A 414 -1.66 22.37 11.49
CA TYR A 414 -1.14 21.57 10.38
C TYR A 414 -0.73 20.18 10.87
N ASP A 415 0.00 20.10 12.00
CA ASP A 415 0.51 18.85 12.55
C ASP A 415 -0.62 17.90 12.95
N VAL A 416 -1.66 18.37 13.65
CA VAL A 416 -2.77 17.48 14.04
C VAL A 416 -3.56 16.96 12.83
N LYS A 417 -3.70 17.77 11.77
CA LYS A 417 -4.37 17.34 10.53
C LYS A 417 -3.52 16.34 9.75
N ALA A 418 -2.22 16.60 9.63
CA ALA A 418 -1.26 15.71 8.98
C ALA A 418 -1.19 14.36 9.70
N TYR A 419 -1.06 14.36 11.04
CA TYR A 419 -1.01 13.13 11.82
C TYR A 419 -2.30 12.33 11.76
N LEU A 420 -3.49 12.96 11.72
CA LEU A 420 -4.74 12.21 11.56
C LEU A 420 -4.80 11.49 10.21
N ALA A 421 -4.46 12.18 9.12
CA ALA A 421 -4.44 11.61 7.78
C ALA A 421 -3.40 10.48 7.67
N LEU A 422 -2.16 10.73 8.13
CA LEU A 422 -1.07 9.76 8.04
C LEU A 422 -1.28 8.57 8.98
N GLY A 423 -1.68 8.81 10.23
CA GLY A 423 -1.97 7.78 11.22
C GLY A 423 -3.11 6.87 10.78
N GLY A 424 -4.19 7.45 10.27
CA GLY A 424 -5.31 6.70 9.69
C GLY A 424 -4.88 5.83 8.51
N ALA A 425 -4.06 6.36 7.59
CA ALA A 425 -3.53 5.60 6.47
C ALA A 425 -2.61 4.46 6.90
N MET A 426 -1.74 4.68 7.89
CA MET A 426 -0.88 3.62 8.43
C MET A 426 -1.72 2.52 9.09
N HIS A 427 -2.74 2.90 9.87
CA HIS A 427 -3.64 1.93 10.49
C HIS A 427 -4.38 1.05 9.47
N ASP A 428 -4.95 1.66 8.43
CA ASP A 428 -5.65 0.91 7.38
C ASP A 428 -4.69 0.06 6.53
N ALA A 429 -3.48 0.55 6.27
CA ALA A 429 -2.42 -0.21 5.60
C ALA A 429 -2.03 -1.47 6.40
N ALA A 430 -1.92 -1.36 7.73
CA ALA A 430 -1.66 -2.50 8.61
C ALA A 430 -2.79 -3.54 8.52
N ILE A 431 -4.05 -3.10 8.63
CA ILE A 431 -5.23 -3.98 8.53
C ILE A 431 -5.24 -4.71 7.19
N ALA A 432 -5.09 -3.99 6.08
CA ALA A 432 -5.17 -4.58 4.76
C ALA A 432 -4.02 -5.57 4.51
N ALA A 433 -2.77 -5.18 4.78
CA ALA A 433 -1.61 -6.04 4.56
C ALA A 433 -1.64 -7.28 5.46
N TRP A 434 -1.93 -7.15 6.77
CA TRP A 434 -1.94 -8.31 7.66
C TRP A 434 -3.15 -9.22 7.45
N SER A 435 -4.27 -8.69 6.96
CA SER A 435 -5.40 -9.52 6.58
C SER A 435 -5.05 -10.52 5.46
N LEU A 436 -4.27 -10.07 4.47
CA LEU A 436 -3.77 -10.91 3.39
C LEU A 436 -2.71 -11.89 3.90
N LYS A 437 -1.79 -11.41 4.74
CA LYS A 437 -0.74 -12.25 5.32
C LYS A 437 -1.31 -13.41 6.13
N GLY A 438 -2.35 -13.18 6.94
CA GLY A 438 -2.99 -14.25 7.70
C GLY A 438 -3.77 -15.23 6.84
N TRP A 439 -4.49 -14.72 5.83
CA TRP A 439 -5.31 -15.53 4.93
C TRP A 439 -4.49 -16.38 3.96
N TYR A 440 -3.66 -15.72 3.14
CA TYR A 440 -2.84 -16.39 2.14
C TYR A 440 -1.65 -17.11 2.76
N ASP A 441 -1.18 -16.66 3.92
CA ASP A 441 -0.17 -17.36 4.72
C ASP A 441 1.06 -17.74 3.88
N TYR A 442 1.50 -16.85 2.99
CA TYR A 442 2.49 -17.17 1.97
C TYR A 442 3.93 -17.29 2.51
N LEU A 443 4.70 -18.19 1.89
CA LEU A 443 6.05 -18.56 2.33
C LEU A 443 7.09 -17.43 2.15
N ARG A 444 8.19 -17.49 2.90
CA ARG A 444 9.34 -16.55 2.82
C ARG A 444 10.48 -17.12 1.97
N PRO A 445 11.35 -16.28 1.36
CA PRO A 445 12.41 -16.75 0.48
C PRO A 445 13.37 -17.77 1.09
N VAL A 446 13.77 -17.61 2.36
CA VAL A 446 14.67 -18.58 3.01
C VAL A 446 14.10 -19.99 3.02
N SER A 447 12.81 -20.13 3.32
CA SER A 447 12.13 -21.42 3.32
C SER A 447 11.92 -21.95 1.91
N ALA A 448 11.48 -21.10 0.98
CA ALA A 448 11.22 -21.46 -0.41
C ALA A 448 12.49 -21.91 -1.15
N ILE A 449 13.57 -21.13 -1.07
CA ILE A 449 14.84 -21.41 -1.76
C ILE A 449 15.47 -22.69 -1.21
N ARG A 450 15.56 -22.84 0.12
CA ARG A 450 16.11 -24.06 0.73
C ARG A 450 15.24 -25.29 0.44
N GLY A 451 13.92 -25.15 0.53
CA GLY A 451 12.98 -26.24 0.21
C GLY A 451 13.05 -26.68 -1.25
N MET A 452 13.10 -25.74 -2.20
CA MET A 452 13.27 -26.08 -3.62
C MET A 452 14.65 -26.70 -3.89
N ALA A 453 15.70 -26.24 -3.22
CA ALA A 453 17.05 -26.81 -3.35
C ALA A 453 17.14 -28.25 -2.80
N ASP A 454 16.42 -28.57 -1.72
CA ASP A 454 16.35 -29.93 -1.17
C ASP A 454 15.69 -30.92 -2.15
N LEU A 455 14.76 -30.44 -2.99
CA LEU A 455 14.17 -31.23 -4.07
C LEU A 455 15.14 -31.45 -5.25
N GLY A 456 16.10 -30.55 -5.46
CA GLY A 456 17.05 -30.57 -6.58
C GLY A 456 16.83 -29.40 -7.55
N GLN A 457 16.96 -29.64 -8.84
CA GLN A 457 16.79 -28.61 -9.88
C GLN A 457 15.68 -28.94 -10.88
N CYS A 458 15.06 -27.93 -11.48
CA CYS A 458 13.92 -28.12 -12.39
C CYS A 458 14.18 -27.77 -13.87
N THR A 459 15.43 -27.53 -14.29
CA THR A 459 15.78 -27.05 -15.63
C THR A 459 16.25 -28.16 -16.57
N ASP A 460 17.17 -29.01 -16.13
CA ASP A 460 17.75 -30.08 -16.94
C ASP A 460 17.16 -31.45 -16.57
N THR A 461 16.24 -31.95 -17.38
CA THR A 461 15.55 -33.23 -17.16
C THR A 461 16.48 -34.45 -17.28
N THR A 462 17.71 -34.28 -17.75
CA THR A 462 18.66 -35.37 -17.95
C THR A 462 19.55 -35.65 -16.74
N LEU A 463 19.62 -34.71 -15.79
CA LEU A 463 20.40 -34.86 -14.55
C LEU A 463 19.63 -35.67 -13.50
N SER A 464 20.37 -36.43 -12.69
CA SER A 464 19.78 -37.32 -11.67
C SER A 464 19.12 -36.59 -10.50
N ASN A 465 19.42 -35.30 -10.33
CA ASN A 465 18.83 -34.42 -9.32
C ASN A 465 17.68 -33.57 -9.89
N TYR A 466 17.11 -33.95 -11.04
CA TYR A 466 15.94 -33.28 -11.59
C TYR A 466 14.70 -33.50 -10.71
N HIS A 467 13.99 -32.43 -10.39
CA HIS A 467 12.67 -32.43 -9.76
C HIS A 467 11.85 -31.25 -10.28
N ILE A 468 10.56 -31.46 -10.60
CA ILE A 468 9.72 -30.43 -11.21
C ILE A 468 9.48 -29.22 -10.29
N GLY A 469 9.37 -29.47 -8.98
CA GLY A 469 9.36 -28.45 -7.93
C GLY A 469 10.73 -27.96 -7.45
N GLY A 470 11.83 -28.39 -8.10
CA GLY A 470 13.20 -28.00 -7.74
C GLY A 470 13.53 -26.56 -8.11
N LEU A 471 14.74 -26.10 -7.74
CA LEU A 471 15.20 -24.75 -8.03
C LEU A 471 15.62 -24.60 -9.51
N PRO A 472 15.25 -23.52 -10.23
CA PRO A 472 15.68 -23.34 -11.61
C PRO A 472 17.18 -23.05 -11.70
N LEU A 473 17.87 -23.66 -12.66
CA LEU A 473 19.27 -23.38 -12.95
C LEU A 473 19.41 -22.07 -13.74
N VAL A 474 20.32 -21.22 -13.29
CA VAL A 474 20.66 -19.93 -13.89
C VAL A 474 22.18 -19.88 -14.03
N PRO A 475 22.73 -20.00 -15.24
CA PRO A 475 24.18 -20.04 -15.43
C PRO A 475 24.89 -18.86 -14.76
N GLY A 476 25.90 -19.14 -13.93
CA GLY A 476 26.64 -18.15 -13.16
C GLY A 476 25.98 -17.69 -11.85
N TYR A 477 24.77 -18.17 -11.52
CA TYR A 477 24.03 -17.76 -10.32
C TYR A 477 23.46 -18.94 -9.53
N ILE A 478 22.84 -19.90 -10.21
CA ILE A 478 22.22 -21.09 -9.61
C ILE A 478 22.66 -22.30 -10.43
N GLU A 479 23.49 -23.14 -9.85
CA GLU A 479 24.14 -24.24 -10.56
C GLU A 479 24.11 -25.53 -9.74
N VAL A 480 24.37 -26.65 -10.41
CA VAL A 480 24.63 -27.92 -9.74
C VAL A 480 26.10 -27.97 -9.32
N VAL A 481 26.38 -28.51 -8.14
CA VAL A 481 27.75 -28.81 -7.71
C VAL A 481 28.28 -29.98 -8.54
N GLU A 482 29.36 -29.75 -9.28
CA GLU A 482 30.00 -30.74 -10.14
C GLU A 482 31.20 -31.42 -9.45
N GLU A 483 31.64 -32.56 -10.00
CA GLU A 483 32.87 -33.20 -9.54
C GLU A 483 34.08 -32.29 -9.81
N GLY A 484 34.81 -31.94 -8.75
CA GLY A 484 35.96 -31.04 -8.82
C GLY A 484 35.65 -29.58 -8.48
N ASP A 485 34.39 -29.22 -8.22
CA ASP A 485 34.04 -27.95 -7.58
C ASP A 485 34.63 -27.86 -6.16
N ASP A 486 35.02 -26.65 -5.75
CA ASP A 486 35.47 -26.41 -4.36
C ASP A 486 34.39 -26.77 -3.32
N LEU A 487 33.12 -26.68 -3.72
CA LEU A 487 31.97 -27.05 -2.90
C LEU A 487 31.63 -28.54 -2.93
N ALA A 488 32.30 -29.37 -3.74
CA ALA A 488 31.99 -30.80 -3.85
C ALA A 488 32.18 -31.56 -2.53
N GLY A 489 33.02 -31.05 -1.64
CA GLY A 489 33.44 -31.71 -0.39
C GLY A 489 34.55 -32.74 -0.62
N ASP A 490 35.24 -33.10 0.46
CA ASP A 490 36.42 -33.99 0.40
C ASP A 490 36.09 -35.39 -0.13
N SER A 491 34.83 -35.82 0.02
CA SER A 491 34.31 -37.12 -0.41
C SER A 491 33.31 -37.00 -1.56
N ALA A 492 33.24 -35.85 -2.24
CA ALA A 492 32.23 -35.54 -3.25
C ALA A 492 30.79 -35.64 -2.72
N GLU A 493 30.59 -35.42 -1.42
CA GLU A 493 29.31 -35.56 -0.71
C GLU A 493 28.26 -34.51 -1.10
N HIS A 494 28.69 -33.40 -1.71
CA HIS A 494 27.81 -32.34 -2.18
C HIS A 494 27.60 -32.37 -3.69
N VAL A 495 28.26 -33.26 -4.44
CA VAL A 495 28.05 -33.37 -5.89
C VAL A 495 26.59 -33.70 -6.18
N GLY A 496 25.97 -32.95 -7.09
CA GLY A 496 24.55 -33.04 -7.41
C GLY A 496 23.64 -32.19 -6.52
N LYS A 497 24.15 -31.54 -5.46
CA LYS A 497 23.41 -30.50 -4.74
C LYS A 497 23.39 -29.20 -5.54
N ILE A 498 22.55 -28.26 -5.11
CA ILE A 498 22.46 -26.92 -5.72
C ILE A 498 23.38 -25.95 -4.99
N LYS A 499 24.12 -25.14 -5.76
CA LYS A 499 24.93 -24.02 -5.29
C LYS A 499 24.38 -22.69 -5.81
N LEU A 500 24.50 -21.65 -5.00
CA LEU A 500 24.08 -20.29 -5.32
C LEU A 500 25.31 -19.37 -5.30
N TYR A 501 25.42 -18.47 -6.26
CA TYR A 501 26.35 -17.35 -6.21
C TYR A 501 25.66 -16.17 -5.53
N ALA A 502 25.87 -16.01 -4.23
CA ALA A 502 25.09 -15.12 -3.37
C ALA A 502 25.94 -14.58 -2.22
N TRP A 503 25.39 -13.65 -1.43
CA TRP A 503 26.01 -13.22 -0.17
C TRP A 503 26.31 -14.44 0.69
N ARG A 504 27.56 -14.55 1.18
CA ARG A 504 28.06 -15.79 1.79
C ARG A 504 27.48 -16.07 3.17
N GLY A 505 26.81 -15.10 3.78
CA GLY A 505 26.09 -15.29 5.02
C GLY A 505 26.89 -14.97 6.28
N PRO A 506 26.24 -15.09 7.45
CA PRO A 506 26.79 -14.68 8.74
C PRO A 506 28.03 -15.49 9.18
N ASP A 507 28.22 -16.71 8.67
CA ASP A 507 29.38 -17.55 9.02
C ASP A 507 30.73 -16.94 8.56
N TYR A 508 30.69 -15.94 7.68
CA TYR A 508 31.86 -15.21 7.18
C TYR A 508 32.08 -13.87 7.91
N ILE A 509 31.31 -13.58 8.96
CA ILE A 509 31.39 -12.36 9.76
C ILE A 509 31.69 -12.75 11.20
N GLU A 510 32.93 -12.54 11.65
CA GLU A 510 33.29 -12.70 13.06
C GLU A 510 33.05 -11.38 13.84
N ASN A 511 33.26 -10.25 13.17
CA ASN A 511 33.07 -8.92 13.71
C ASN A 511 32.40 -7.99 12.68
N GLU A 512 31.14 -7.61 12.93
CA GLU A 512 30.35 -6.70 12.09
C GLU A 512 30.99 -5.31 11.89
N ASP A 513 31.88 -4.88 12.79
CA ASP A 513 32.59 -3.59 12.67
C ASP A 513 33.79 -3.64 11.69
N THR A 514 34.22 -4.81 11.23
CA THR A 514 35.45 -4.95 10.42
C THR A 514 35.39 -5.96 9.28
N ASP A 515 34.45 -6.89 9.32
CA ASP A 515 34.38 -7.99 8.39
C ASP A 515 33.31 -7.72 7.34
N VAL A 516 33.52 -8.31 6.15
CA VAL A 516 32.57 -8.28 5.03
C VAL A 516 32.42 -9.72 4.56
N ALA A 517 31.19 -10.24 4.55
CA ALA A 517 30.99 -11.60 4.08
C ALA A 517 31.23 -11.68 2.58
N GLY A 518 30.88 -10.65 1.79
CA GLY A 518 31.03 -10.66 0.33
C GLY A 518 30.18 -11.71 -0.36
N VAL A 519 30.36 -11.88 -1.68
CA VAL A 519 29.58 -12.82 -2.49
C VAL A 519 30.46 -13.97 -2.96
N GLY A 520 29.88 -15.17 -3.05
CA GLY A 520 30.57 -16.35 -3.56
C GLY A 520 29.64 -17.52 -3.76
N TRP A 521 30.18 -18.61 -4.31
CA TRP A 521 29.46 -19.87 -4.38
C TRP A 521 29.28 -20.46 -2.98
N ILE A 522 28.03 -20.66 -2.59
CA ILE A 522 27.61 -21.36 -1.36
C ILE A 522 26.64 -22.48 -1.70
N LEU A 523 26.53 -23.49 -0.84
CA LEU A 523 25.47 -24.50 -0.97
C LEU A 523 24.10 -23.83 -0.71
N ALA A 524 23.11 -24.09 -1.55
CA ALA A 524 21.78 -23.49 -1.45
C ALA A 524 21.08 -23.85 -0.11
N GLU A 525 21.36 -25.04 0.42
CA GLU A 525 20.90 -25.50 1.73
C GLU A 525 21.40 -24.63 2.89
N ASN A 526 22.45 -23.83 2.68
CA ASN A 526 23.03 -22.91 3.65
C ASN A 526 22.75 -21.43 3.31
N TRP A 527 21.84 -21.13 2.37
CA TRP A 527 21.57 -19.74 1.98
C TRP A 527 20.91 -18.94 3.10
N TRP A 528 21.33 -17.67 3.24
CA TRP A 528 20.73 -16.70 4.16
C TRP A 528 20.31 -15.44 3.40
N PRO A 529 19.17 -14.82 3.76
CA PRO A 529 18.88 -13.46 3.33
C PRO A 529 19.89 -12.48 3.95
N TYR A 530 20.13 -11.34 3.31
CA TYR A 530 20.99 -10.28 3.84
C TYR A 530 20.30 -9.56 5.00
N GLN A 531 20.41 -10.18 6.18
CA GLN A 531 19.81 -9.79 7.45
C GLN A 531 20.72 -10.21 8.60
N ARG A 532 20.49 -9.66 9.80
CA ARG A 532 21.19 -10.13 11.00
C ARG A 532 20.89 -11.62 11.26
N PRO A 533 21.87 -12.41 11.73
CA PRO A 533 21.64 -13.83 12.05
C PRO A 533 20.64 -14.03 13.19
N THR A 534 20.38 -13.00 13.99
CA THR A 534 19.39 -12.99 15.08
C THR A 534 17.97 -12.61 14.62
N PHE A 535 17.82 -12.16 13.36
CA PHE A 535 16.56 -11.71 12.76
C PHE A 535 16.54 -12.03 11.26
N VAL A 536 16.41 -13.30 10.90
CA VAL A 536 16.55 -13.75 9.50
C VAL A 536 15.40 -13.28 8.62
N THR A 537 14.18 -13.32 9.14
CA THR A 537 12.99 -12.78 8.49
C THR A 537 11.98 -12.38 9.57
N PRO A 538 11.15 -11.35 9.33
CA PRO A 538 10.08 -11.01 10.26
C PRO A 538 9.11 -12.19 10.50
N PRO A 539 8.56 -12.33 11.71
CA PRO A 539 7.76 -13.49 12.12
C PRO A 539 6.31 -13.41 11.63
N PHE A 540 6.13 -13.34 10.31
CA PHE A 540 4.84 -13.33 9.63
C PHE A 540 5.03 -13.63 8.13
N ALA A 541 3.94 -14.09 7.48
CA ALA A 541 3.89 -14.43 6.07
C ALA A 541 4.37 -13.31 5.12
N GLY A 542 4.80 -13.71 3.93
CA GLY A 542 5.33 -12.81 2.89
C GLY A 542 4.26 -11.92 2.27
N TYR A 543 3.21 -12.52 1.71
CA TYR A 543 2.26 -11.83 0.83
C TYR A 543 1.14 -11.11 1.58
N VAL A 544 0.90 -9.81 1.36
CA VAL A 544 1.73 -8.84 0.61
C VAL A 544 2.79 -8.19 1.51
N SER A 545 3.81 -7.56 0.94
CA SER A 545 4.83 -6.80 1.67
C SER A 545 4.20 -5.63 2.44
N GLY A 546 4.29 -5.65 3.76
CA GLY A 546 3.80 -4.55 4.60
C GLY A 546 4.54 -3.25 4.32
N HIS A 547 5.86 -3.31 4.07
CA HIS A 547 6.66 -2.12 3.73
C HIS A 547 6.17 -1.47 2.44
N SER A 548 5.81 -2.27 1.43
CA SER A 548 5.28 -1.79 0.15
C SER A 548 3.92 -1.09 0.35
N THR A 549 3.04 -1.67 1.19
CA THR A 549 1.73 -1.09 1.49
C THR A 549 1.82 0.19 2.34
N PHE A 550 2.55 0.18 3.46
CA PHE A 550 2.72 1.37 4.31
C PHE A 550 3.35 2.52 3.53
N SER A 551 4.43 2.24 2.79
CA SER A 551 5.19 3.27 2.13
C SER A 551 4.41 3.94 1.02
N ARG A 552 3.65 3.17 0.25
CA ARG A 552 2.80 3.75 -0.79
C ARG A 552 1.68 4.59 -0.19
N ALA A 553 1.01 4.09 0.86
CA ALA A 553 -0.05 4.84 1.53
C ALA A 553 0.45 6.18 2.09
N ALA A 554 1.62 6.17 2.75
CA ALA A 554 2.23 7.38 3.27
C ALA A 554 2.63 8.36 2.16
N ALA A 555 3.23 7.86 1.06
CA ALA A 555 3.62 8.69 -0.08
C ALA A 555 2.41 9.42 -0.71
N GLU A 556 1.27 8.74 -0.82
CA GLU A 556 0.04 9.37 -1.31
C GLU A 556 -0.49 10.43 -0.34
N VAL A 557 -0.55 10.13 0.97
CA VAL A 557 -0.95 11.12 1.98
C VAL A 557 -0.02 12.34 1.96
N MET A 558 1.29 12.14 1.89
CA MET A 558 2.28 13.22 1.82
C MET A 558 2.09 14.08 0.57
N THR A 559 1.88 13.45 -0.59
CA THR A 559 1.60 14.14 -1.85
C THR A 559 0.33 14.98 -1.74
N LEU A 560 -0.75 14.41 -1.23
CA LEU A 560 -2.05 15.08 -1.11
C LEU A 560 -2.03 16.20 -0.08
N MET A 561 -1.44 15.99 1.10
CA MET A 561 -1.43 16.99 2.16
C MET A 561 -0.55 18.20 1.82
N THR A 562 0.57 17.97 1.12
CA THR A 562 1.46 19.06 0.68
C THR A 562 1.01 19.70 -0.63
N GLY A 563 0.13 19.04 -1.39
CA GLY A 563 -0.28 19.45 -2.73
C GLY A 563 0.85 19.33 -3.77
N ASN A 564 1.91 18.58 -3.46
CA ASN A 564 3.10 18.45 -4.28
C ASN A 564 3.66 17.03 -4.16
N GLU A 565 3.91 16.36 -5.28
CA GLU A 565 4.50 15.01 -5.28
C GLU A 565 5.99 15.01 -4.87
N TYR A 566 6.66 16.16 -5.02
CA TYR A 566 8.09 16.31 -4.76
C TYR A 566 8.38 16.62 -3.28
N PHE A 567 9.50 16.11 -2.80
CA PHE A 567 10.11 16.60 -1.57
C PHE A 567 10.39 18.11 -1.68
N PRO A 568 10.36 18.89 -0.56
CA PRO A 568 10.71 20.30 -0.58
C PRO A 568 12.06 20.55 -1.26
N GLY A 569 12.12 21.48 -2.23
CA GLY A 569 13.33 21.70 -3.04
C GLY A 569 13.52 20.73 -4.21
N GLY A 570 12.60 19.78 -4.40
CA GLY A 570 12.64 18.76 -5.44
C GLY A 570 13.57 17.58 -5.13
N MET A 571 13.99 17.41 -3.88
CA MET A 571 14.90 16.34 -3.46
C MET A 571 14.78 16.04 -1.96
N GLY A 572 14.58 14.77 -1.62
CA GLY A 572 14.86 14.22 -0.30
C GLY A 572 16.22 13.51 -0.33
N GLU A 573 17.00 13.63 0.75
CA GLU A 573 18.33 13.03 0.83
C GLU A 573 18.54 12.35 2.19
N PHE A 574 19.23 11.22 2.20
CA PHE A 574 19.70 10.57 3.42
C PHE A 574 21.15 10.13 3.26
N HIS A 575 22.03 10.60 4.15
CA HIS A 575 23.47 10.34 4.06
C HIS A 575 23.90 9.12 4.88
N CYS A 576 24.56 8.18 4.22
CA CYS A 576 25.12 6.94 4.75
C CYS A 576 26.65 7.02 4.69
N PRO A 577 27.33 7.34 5.81
CA PRO A 577 28.78 7.53 5.81
C PRO A 577 29.55 6.22 5.59
N GLN A 578 30.70 6.31 4.91
CA GLN A 578 31.62 5.20 4.68
C GLN A 578 31.96 4.46 5.99
N ASN A 579 31.85 3.12 5.98
CA ASN A 579 32.20 2.21 7.09
C ASN A 579 31.49 2.52 8.44
N GLU A 580 30.45 3.34 8.44
CA GLU A 580 29.76 3.76 9.68
C GLU A 580 28.25 3.52 9.62
N PHE A 581 27.70 3.14 8.46
CA PHE A 581 26.25 3.00 8.28
C PHE A 581 25.76 1.55 8.38
N LEU A 582 26.44 0.59 7.74
CA LEU A 582 26.01 -0.80 7.77
C LEU A 582 26.27 -1.40 9.15
N VAL A 583 25.32 -2.21 9.61
CA VAL A 583 25.33 -2.84 10.92
C VAL A 583 25.23 -4.37 10.86
N PHE A 584 25.10 -4.93 9.65
CA PHE A 584 25.17 -6.38 9.43
C PHE A 584 26.61 -6.83 9.16
N GLU A 585 27.40 -5.97 8.51
CA GLU A 585 28.82 -6.13 8.18
C GLU A 585 29.45 -4.74 7.92
N ASP A 586 30.77 -4.65 7.73
CA ASP A 586 31.45 -3.37 7.48
C ASP A 586 31.04 -2.72 6.15
N GLY A 587 30.85 -1.40 6.18
CA GLY A 587 30.57 -0.58 5.01
C GLY A 587 29.55 0.54 5.26
N PRO A 588 29.10 1.21 4.18
CA PRO A 588 29.49 1.03 2.77
C PRO A 588 30.95 1.38 2.50
N SER A 589 31.51 0.92 1.37
CA SER A 589 32.93 1.13 1.03
C SER A 589 33.28 2.58 0.66
N MET A 590 32.27 3.42 0.46
CA MET A 590 32.36 4.87 0.28
C MET A 590 31.09 5.54 0.85
N ASP A 591 31.11 6.87 0.99
CA ASP A 591 29.92 7.63 1.31
C ASP A 591 28.83 7.40 0.24
N VAL A 592 27.64 6.99 0.69
CA VAL A 592 26.44 6.86 -0.13
C VAL A 592 25.43 7.88 0.36
N THR A 593 24.73 8.55 -0.54
CA THR A 593 23.58 9.40 -0.18
C THR A 593 22.39 8.90 -0.96
N LEU A 594 21.37 8.38 -0.29
CA LEU A 594 20.11 8.04 -0.94
C LEU A 594 19.41 9.33 -1.34
N GLN A 595 18.85 9.37 -2.55
CA GLN A 595 18.21 10.56 -3.12
C GLN A 595 16.87 10.20 -3.74
N TRP A 596 15.85 11.02 -3.48
CA TRP A 596 14.49 10.83 -4.01
C TRP A 596 13.91 12.15 -4.50
N ALA A 597 13.36 12.17 -5.71
CA ALA A 597 12.66 13.37 -6.18
C ALA A 597 11.26 13.49 -5.56
N THR A 598 10.50 12.39 -5.56
CA THR A 598 9.12 12.33 -5.06
C THR A 598 8.97 11.37 -3.90
N TYR A 599 7.91 11.54 -3.09
CA TYR A 599 7.58 10.58 -2.03
C TYR A 599 7.31 9.18 -2.58
N ARG A 600 6.76 9.11 -3.81
CA ARG A 600 6.55 7.86 -4.55
C ARG A 600 7.87 7.15 -4.88
N ASP A 601 8.87 7.91 -5.34
CA ASP A 601 10.20 7.36 -5.62
C ASP A 601 10.84 6.76 -4.34
N ALA A 602 10.67 7.41 -3.18
CA ALA A 602 11.09 6.86 -1.90
C ALA A 602 10.37 5.55 -1.56
N SER A 603 9.03 5.53 -1.70
CA SER A 603 8.23 4.31 -1.49
C SER A 603 8.61 3.16 -2.42
N ASP A 604 8.90 3.43 -3.69
CA ASP A 604 9.29 2.39 -4.65
C ASP A 604 10.65 1.81 -4.29
N GLN A 605 11.59 2.64 -3.83
CA GLN A 605 12.87 2.20 -3.33
C GLN A 605 12.73 1.33 -2.07
N THR A 606 11.79 1.68 -1.16
CA THR A 606 11.45 0.86 0.01
C THR A 606 11.03 -0.54 -0.40
N SER A 607 10.20 -0.66 -1.43
CA SER A 607 9.74 -1.94 -1.96
C SER A 607 10.89 -2.80 -2.50
N LEU A 608 11.75 -2.22 -3.35
CA LEU A 608 12.91 -2.94 -3.91
C LEU A 608 13.91 -3.41 -2.84
N SER A 609 14.07 -2.62 -1.77
CA SER A 609 14.93 -2.98 -0.64
C SER A 609 14.62 -4.37 -0.06
N ARG A 610 13.35 -4.80 -0.12
CA ARG A 610 12.90 -6.06 0.49
C ARG A 610 13.35 -7.28 -0.30
N ILE A 611 13.58 -7.11 -1.59
CA ILE A 611 14.10 -8.14 -2.50
C ILE A 611 15.62 -8.26 -2.30
N TRP A 612 16.37 -7.15 -2.30
CA TRP A 612 17.81 -7.17 -2.00
C TRP A 612 18.12 -7.63 -0.57
N GLY A 613 17.27 -7.26 0.39
CA GLY A 613 17.34 -7.76 1.76
C GLY A 613 16.98 -9.25 1.90
N GLY A 614 16.54 -9.91 0.83
CA GLY A 614 16.35 -11.36 0.77
C GLY A 614 15.04 -11.89 1.37
N ILE A 615 14.07 -11.03 1.68
CA ILE A 615 12.93 -11.40 2.55
C ILE A 615 11.56 -11.33 1.88
N HIS A 616 11.46 -10.77 0.68
CA HIS A 616 10.25 -10.77 -0.14
C HIS A 616 10.58 -11.10 -1.61
N PRO A 617 9.86 -12.02 -2.27
CA PRO A 617 9.88 -12.14 -3.72
C PRO A 617 9.07 -11.00 -4.38
N PRO A 618 9.24 -10.78 -5.70
CA PRO A 618 8.47 -9.80 -6.48
C PRO A 618 6.94 -9.87 -6.28
N ALA A 619 6.39 -11.08 -6.13
CA ALA A 619 4.96 -11.31 -5.92
C ALA A 619 4.39 -10.56 -4.70
N ASP A 620 5.21 -10.31 -3.68
CA ASP A 620 4.79 -9.62 -2.46
C ASP A 620 4.68 -8.10 -2.63
N ASP A 621 5.30 -7.52 -3.67
CA ASP A 621 5.52 -6.08 -3.78
C ASP A 621 4.38 -5.32 -4.48
N LEU A 622 4.13 -5.56 -5.78
CA LEU A 622 3.30 -4.64 -6.59
C LEU A 622 1.85 -4.57 -6.11
N ASN A 623 1.28 -5.68 -5.63
CA ASN A 623 -0.06 -5.67 -5.04
C ASN A 623 -0.07 -4.89 -3.72
N GLY A 624 1.00 -4.97 -2.93
CA GLY A 624 1.19 -4.12 -1.76
C GLY A 624 1.21 -2.63 -2.12
N ARG A 625 1.93 -2.23 -3.19
CA ARG A 625 1.94 -0.85 -3.71
C ARG A 625 0.51 -0.43 -4.12
N ARG A 626 -0.18 -1.19 -4.95
CA ARG A 626 -1.57 -0.87 -5.39
C ARG A 626 -2.54 -0.63 -4.24
N MET A 627 -2.49 -1.50 -3.25
CA MET A 627 -3.34 -1.37 -2.06
C MET A 627 -2.99 -0.10 -1.30
N GLY A 628 -1.70 0.15 -1.07
CA GLY A 628 -1.24 1.35 -0.38
C GLY A 628 -1.71 2.63 -1.07
N GLU A 629 -1.73 2.67 -2.40
CA GLU A 629 -2.21 3.84 -3.15
C GLU A 629 -3.67 4.15 -2.83
N GLN A 630 -4.54 3.14 -2.94
CA GLN A 630 -5.97 3.28 -2.64
C GLN A 630 -6.19 3.69 -1.19
N ILE A 631 -5.50 3.02 -0.26
CA ILE A 631 -5.62 3.28 1.18
C ILE A 631 -5.19 4.70 1.53
N GLY A 632 -4.08 5.19 0.97
CA GLY A 632 -3.59 6.54 1.23
C GLY A 632 -4.57 7.61 0.76
N ILE A 633 -5.15 7.44 -0.44
CA ILE A 633 -6.16 8.35 -1.00
C ILE A 633 -7.45 8.32 -0.17
N ASP A 634 -7.94 7.13 0.18
CA ASP A 634 -9.18 6.96 0.94
C ASP A 634 -9.05 7.50 2.37
N ALA A 635 -7.93 7.22 3.05
CA ALA A 635 -7.65 7.75 4.38
C ALA A 635 -7.52 9.27 4.38
N PHE A 636 -6.84 9.86 3.39
CA PHE A 636 -6.78 11.31 3.24
C PHE A 636 -8.18 11.90 3.02
N GLY A 637 -8.96 11.31 2.10
CA GLY A 637 -10.34 11.70 1.81
C GLY A 637 -11.26 11.63 3.03
N HIS A 638 -11.06 10.62 3.90
CA HIS A 638 -11.80 10.51 5.15
C HIS A 638 -11.39 11.57 6.15
N ALA A 639 -10.08 11.80 6.34
CA ALA A 639 -9.56 12.80 7.27
C ALA A 639 -10.05 14.22 6.93
N ILE A 640 -10.01 14.63 5.64
CA ILE A 640 -10.46 15.97 5.24
C ILE A 640 -11.94 16.23 5.52
N SER A 641 -12.76 15.18 5.60
CA SER A 641 -14.19 15.32 5.92
C SER A 641 -14.44 15.89 7.33
N TYR A 642 -13.43 15.82 8.21
CA TYR A 642 -13.47 16.41 9.55
C TYR A 642 -12.80 17.79 9.63
N PHE A 643 -12.01 18.19 8.62
CA PHE A 643 -11.25 19.44 8.65
C PHE A 643 -12.03 20.64 8.14
N GLU A 644 -13.06 20.42 7.32
CA GLU A 644 -13.87 21.47 6.76
C GLU A 644 -14.97 21.91 7.73
N ASN A 645 -15.18 23.22 7.81
CA ASN A 645 -16.30 23.82 8.52
C ASN A 645 -17.62 23.26 7.96
N GLN A 646 -18.28 22.39 8.70
CA GLN A 646 -19.73 22.26 8.63
C GLN A 646 -20.28 23.62 9.13
N MET A 647 -20.37 24.61 8.24
CA MET A 647 -20.70 26.00 8.57
C MET A 647 -21.80 26.10 9.64
N ASP A 648 -21.44 26.68 10.77
CA ASP A 648 -22.39 27.07 11.81
C ASP A 648 -23.35 28.14 11.26
N CYS A 649 -24.62 27.76 11.12
CA CYS A 649 -25.73 28.66 10.76
C CYS A 649 -26.09 29.69 11.85
N SER A 650 -25.35 29.83 12.95
CA SER A 650 -25.76 30.67 14.08
C SER A 650 -25.34 32.16 14.05
N ALA A 651 -24.54 32.60 13.07
CA ALA A 651 -24.05 34.00 13.02
C ALA A 651 -25.05 35.05 12.46
N PHE A 652 -26.25 34.66 12.00
CA PHE A 652 -27.30 35.60 11.55
C PHE A 652 -28.45 35.73 12.56
N SER A 653 -28.21 36.32 13.73
CA SER A 653 -29.32 36.62 14.66
C SER A 653 -29.20 37.97 15.39
N LYS A 654 -29.13 39.08 14.62
CA LYS A 654 -29.57 40.41 15.09
C LYS A 654 -30.33 41.19 14.02
N ALA A 655 -31.62 40.89 13.86
CA ALA A 655 -32.65 41.88 13.52
C ALA A 655 -34.06 41.36 13.89
N PRO A 656 -35.01 42.22 14.34
CA PRO A 656 -36.15 41.79 15.13
C PRO A 656 -37.46 41.60 14.34
N SER A 657 -38.23 40.62 14.84
CA SER A 657 -39.69 40.44 14.75
C SER A 657 -40.34 40.10 13.40
N GLY A 658 -40.33 38.81 13.10
CA GLY A 658 -41.32 38.12 12.28
C GLY A 658 -41.07 36.60 12.31
N LEU A 659 -41.96 35.85 12.99
CA LEU A 659 -42.03 34.37 13.09
C LEU A 659 -41.04 33.64 14.02
N ARG A 660 -41.54 33.25 15.20
CA ARG A 660 -41.12 32.00 15.89
C ARG A 660 -41.78 30.81 15.20
N LYS A 661 -41.01 29.77 14.88
CA LYS A 661 -41.24 28.35 15.28
C LYS A 661 -40.24 27.42 14.57
N SER A 662 -39.38 26.80 15.38
CA SER A 662 -38.97 25.37 15.35
C SER A 662 -38.90 24.65 14.00
N TYR A 663 -37.70 24.18 13.65
CA TYR A 663 -37.32 22.76 13.40
C TYR A 663 -35.92 22.83 12.73
N ASN A 664 -34.85 22.42 13.41
CA ASN A 664 -34.29 21.05 13.41
C ASN A 664 -33.20 20.91 12.32
N PRO A 665 -32.09 20.19 12.56
CA PRO A 665 -31.49 19.46 11.46
C PRO A 665 -32.59 18.53 10.96
N VAL A 666 -33.06 18.70 9.73
CA VAL A 666 -33.75 17.58 9.10
C VAL A 666 -32.66 16.79 8.44
N ALA A 667 -32.58 15.50 8.77
CA ALA A 667 -32.25 14.48 7.79
C ALA A 667 -32.66 14.93 6.36
N GLY A 668 -31.77 14.73 5.40
CA GLY A 668 -32.05 14.86 3.98
C GLY A 668 -32.04 16.29 3.45
N VAL A 669 -31.01 16.61 2.64
CA VAL A 669 -31.15 17.29 1.33
C VAL A 669 -30.18 16.69 0.30
N GLN A 670 -29.24 15.80 0.69
CA GLN A 670 -28.64 14.85 -0.26
C GLN A 670 -29.68 13.82 -0.78
N ASP A 671 -30.87 13.75 -0.16
CA ASP A 671 -31.87 12.69 -0.38
C ASP A 671 -33.31 13.15 -0.64
N ARG A 672 -33.57 14.38 -1.11
CA ARG A 672 -34.97 14.83 -1.32
C ARG A 672 -35.55 14.61 -2.71
N VAL A 673 -34.71 14.34 -3.71
CA VAL A 673 -35.16 13.88 -5.03
C VAL A 673 -34.24 12.74 -5.47
N GLN A 674 -34.57 11.51 -5.08
CA GLN A 674 -33.91 10.32 -5.61
C GLN A 674 -34.44 10.01 -7.02
N LEU A 675 -33.56 9.93 -8.02
CA LEU A 675 -33.90 9.42 -9.35
C LEU A 675 -33.82 7.90 -9.32
N LYS A 676 -34.96 7.23 -9.07
CA LYS A 676 -35.01 5.77 -9.13
C LYS A 676 -35.21 5.26 -10.55
N TRP A 677 -34.43 4.22 -10.87
CA TRP A 677 -34.40 3.58 -12.19
C TRP A 677 -35.20 2.29 -12.16
N PHE A 678 -36.10 2.12 -13.12
CA PHE A 678 -36.91 0.91 -13.24
C PHE A 678 -36.68 0.26 -14.60
N LYS A 679 -36.35 -1.04 -14.61
CA LYS A 679 -36.23 -1.87 -15.82
C LYS A 679 -37.44 -2.78 -15.93
N ASP A 680 -38.45 -2.31 -16.65
CA ASP A 680 -39.56 -3.17 -17.09
C ASP A 680 -39.45 -3.36 -18.61
N SER A 681 -39.23 -4.63 -19.00
CA SER A 681 -39.07 -5.29 -20.32
C SER A 681 -38.89 -4.51 -21.64
N LEU A 682 -39.23 -3.23 -21.80
CA LEU A 682 -39.02 -2.44 -23.03
C LEU A 682 -38.80 -0.92 -22.81
N GLU A 683 -38.70 -0.38 -21.58
CA GLU A 683 -38.61 1.09 -21.37
C GLU A 683 -37.75 1.52 -20.16
N THR A 684 -37.10 2.69 -20.26
CA THR A 684 -36.42 3.37 -19.14
C THR A 684 -37.29 4.48 -18.56
N ARG A 685 -37.49 4.47 -17.23
CA ARG A 685 -38.31 5.47 -16.53
C ARG A 685 -37.58 6.02 -15.32
N PHE A 686 -37.91 7.26 -15.00
CA PHE A 686 -37.41 8.00 -13.85
C PHE A 686 -38.58 8.48 -13.02
N SER A 687 -38.42 8.56 -11.70
CA SER A 687 -39.38 9.19 -10.79
C SER A 687 -38.69 10.16 -9.86
N ILE A 688 -39.37 11.23 -9.48
CA ILE A 688 -38.98 12.14 -8.41
C ILE A 688 -39.72 11.72 -7.13
N GLU A 689 -39.05 11.56 -6.00
CA GLU A 689 -39.67 11.04 -4.77
C GLU A 689 -40.36 12.09 -3.87
N GLU A 690 -40.51 13.34 -4.29
CA GLU A 690 -41.24 14.39 -3.52
C GLU A 690 -42.24 15.22 -4.37
N GLU A 691 -43.16 15.93 -3.70
CA GLU A 691 -44.27 16.70 -4.31
C GLU A 691 -43.85 18.04 -4.97
N ALA A 692 -42.60 18.47 -4.83
CA ALA A 692 -42.11 19.75 -5.36
C ALA A 692 -41.85 19.69 -6.89
N ALA A 693 -42.19 20.77 -7.60
CA ALA A 693 -41.96 20.87 -9.04
C ALA A 693 -40.51 21.29 -9.35
N CYS A 694 -39.69 20.36 -9.84
CA CYS A 694 -38.28 20.59 -10.17
C CYS A 694 -38.02 20.63 -11.68
N ASP A 695 -36.95 21.31 -12.08
CA ASP A 695 -36.47 21.37 -13.45
C ASP A 695 -35.35 20.35 -13.67
N ILE A 696 -35.58 19.35 -14.54
CA ILE A 696 -34.56 18.36 -14.86
C ILE A 696 -33.73 18.88 -16.04
N GLN A 697 -32.40 18.87 -15.90
CA GLN A 697 -31.47 19.34 -16.92
C GLN A 697 -30.58 18.22 -17.43
N PHE A 698 -30.40 18.17 -18.75
CA PHE A 698 -29.60 17.16 -19.45
C PHE A 698 -28.44 17.81 -20.18
N TRP A 699 -27.25 17.23 -20.04
CA TRP A 699 -26.00 17.74 -20.62
C TRP A 699 -25.16 16.60 -21.20
N ALA A 700 -24.41 16.89 -22.27
CA ALA A 700 -23.46 15.96 -22.87
C ALA A 700 -22.07 16.59 -22.92
N VAL A 701 -21.04 15.77 -22.68
CA VAL A 701 -19.62 16.11 -22.80
C VAL A 701 -19.02 15.23 -23.90
N LYS A 702 -18.29 15.86 -24.82
CA LYS A 702 -17.53 15.15 -25.86
C LYS A 702 -16.35 14.43 -25.19
N ASP A 703 -16.25 13.12 -25.36
CA ASP A 703 -15.15 12.35 -24.78
C ASP A 703 -13.86 12.73 -25.52
N LEU A 704 -13.01 13.53 -24.87
CA LEU A 704 -11.61 13.67 -25.23
C LEU A 704 -10.86 12.69 -24.33
N ILE A 705 -10.00 11.88 -24.94
CA ILE A 705 -9.27 10.77 -24.31
C ILE A 705 -8.19 11.34 -23.39
N ASP A 706 -8.59 11.99 -22.29
CA ASP A 706 -7.68 12.53 -21.29
C ASP A 706 -8.37 12.52 -19.91
N ASN A 707 -7.83 11.74 -18.97
CA ASN A 707 -8.42 11.43 -17.67
C ASN A 707 -8.16 12.50 -16.59
N SER A 708 -8.19 13.79 -16.94
CA SER A 708 -8.05 14.85 -15.93
C SER A 708 -9.37 15.08 -15.15
N PRO A 709 -9.34 15.32 -13.82
CA PRO A 709 -10.52 15.70 -13.06
C PRO A 709 -10.94 17.13 -13.44
N ILE A 710 -12.09 17.28 -14.10
CA ILE A 710 -12.63 18.60 -14.48
C ILE A 710 -13.29 19.25 -13.26
N ILE A 711 -12.55 20.13 -12.58
CA ILE A 711 -13.08 21.06 -11.57
C ILE A 711 -13.32 22.42 -12.23
N GLY A 712 -14.56 22.90 -12.20
CA GLY A 712 -14.91 24.27 -12.64
C GLY A 712 -15.48 24.37 -14.06
N ALA A 713 -16.19 25.48 -14.32
CA ALA A 713 -17.04 25.71 -15.49
C ALA A 713 -16.27 25.70 -16.82
N ASP A 714 -16.13 24.53 -17.44
CA ASP A 714 -15.61 24.41 -18.79
C ASP A 714 -16.72 24.60 -19.84
N THR A 715 -16.39 25.31 -20.92
CA THR A 715 -17.27 25.71 -22.04
C THR A 715 -17.54 24.57 -23.04
N SER A 716 -17.07 23.36 -22.75
CA SER A 716 -17.23 22.13 -23.54
C SER A 716 -18.56 21.39 -23.31
N LEU A 717 -19.40 21.90 -22.40
CA LEU A 717 -20.69 21.34 -22.03
C LEU A 717 -21.79 21.71 -23.05
N ILE A 718 -22.39 20.71 -23.71
CA ILE A 718 -23.52 20.94 -24.63
C ILE A 718 -24.84 20.81 -23.84
N PRO A 719 -25.58 21.92 -23.60
CA PRO A 719 -26.88 21.86 -22.94
C PRO A 719 -27.91 21.22 -23.88
N MET A 720 -28.54 20.13 -23.43
CA MET A 720 -29.47 19.37 -24.26
C MET A 720 -30.93 19.78 -23.99
N SER A 721 -31.39 19.79 -22.73
CA SER A 721 -32.77 20.22 -22.41
C SER A 721 -33.00 20.59 -20.94
N LYS A 722 -34.11 21.31 -20.67
CA LYS A 722 -34.64 21.63 -19.33
C LYS A 722 -36.14 21.30 -19.31
N VAL A 723 -36.60 20.39 -18.45
CA VAL A 723 -38.01 19.96 -18.37
C VAL A 723 -38.52 20.08 -16.94
N ARG A 724 -39.59 20.87 -16.74
CA ARG A 724 -40.24 21.03 -15.43
C ARG A 724 -41.29 19.95 -15.20
N LYS A 725 -41.20 19.21 -14.09
CA LYS A 725 -42.18 18.17 -13.73
C LYS A 725 -42.67 18.33 -12.29
N PRO A 726 -44.00 18.37 -12.05
CA PRO A 726 -44.57 18.47 -10.72
C PRO A 726 -44.74 17.10 -10.05
N GLY A 727 -44.20 16.93 -8.85
CA GLY A 727 -44.51 15.83 -7.93
C GLY A 727 -44.03 14.42 -8.32
N ARG A 728 -44.46 13.41 -7.54
CA ARG A 728 -44.16 11.98 -7.71
C ARG A 728 -44.77 11.39 -8.98
N GLU A 729 -44.28 11.77 -10.16
CA GLU A 729 -44.64 11.14 -11.43
C GLU A 729 -43.49 10.29 -11.99
N LEU A 730 -43.83 9.12 -12.52
CA LEU A 730 -42.97 8.33 -13.39
C LEU A 730 -43.00 8.93 -14.80
N PHE A 731 -41.86 9.38 -15.30
CA PHE A 731 -41.73 9.89 -16.67
C PHE A 731 -40.78 9.00 -17.48
N LYS A 732 -41.16 8.79 -18.75
CA LYS A 732 -40.43 7.93 -19.68
C LYS A 732 -39.27 8.68 -20.32
N TRP A 733 -38.12 8.03 -20.36
CA TRP A 733 -37.10 8.28 -21.37
C TRP A 733 -37.56 7.63 -22.69
N PRO A 734 -37.38 8.24 -23.87
CA PRO A 734 -36.52 9.38 -24.20
C PRO A 734 -37.28 10.67 -24.55
N VAL A 735 -36.68 11.82 -24.23
CA VAL A 735 -37.06 13.10 -24.84
C VAL A 735 -36.44 13.11 -26.25
N LYS A 736 -37.25 12.95 -27.30
CA LYS A 736 -36.75 12.99 -28.69
C LYS A 736 -36.02 14.32 -28.95
N TYR A 737 -34.78 14.25 -29.41
CA TYR A 737 -33.98 15.42 -29.75
C TYR A 737 -33.42 15.32 -31.17
N SER A 738 -33.64 16.36 -31.97
CA SER A 738 -33.00 16.57 -33.27
C SER A 738 -32.06 17.76 -33.19
N ARG A 739 -30.76 17.50 -33.02
CA ARG A 739 -29.69 18.50 -33.08
C ARG A 739 -28.72 18.04 -34.17
N THR A 740 -28.34 18.97 -35.06
CA THR A 740 -27.50 18.68 -36.24
C THR A 740 -26.01 18.92 -35.98
N ASP A 741 -25.64 19.34 -34.77
CA ASP A 741 -24.29 19.74 -34.35
C ASP A 741 -23.57 18.69 -33.48
N VAL A 742 -24.14 17.49 -33.35
CA VAL A 742 -23.52 16.36 -32.66
C VAL A 742 -22.97 15.40 -33.73
N ASP A 743 -21.66 15.15 -33.69
CA ASP A 743 -21.00 14.21 -34.61
C ASP A 743 -21.40 12.76 -34.28
N PRO A 744 -22.02 12.01 -35.22
CA PRO A 744 -22.51 10.66 -34.99
C PRO A 744 -21.42 9.61 -34.78
N ASN A 745 -20.16 9.90 -35.10
CA ASN A 745 -19.03 8.96 -34.95
C ASN A 745 -18.22 9.19 -33.65
N THR A 746 -18.67 10.10 -32.80
CA THR A 746 -17.98 10.47 -31.55
C THR A 746 -18.68 9.83 -30.34
N ARG A 747 -17.92 9.31 -29.37
CA ARG A 747 -18.46 8.89 -28.07
C ARG A 747 -18.70 10.11 -27.18
N TYR A 748 -19.82 10.12 -26.47
CA TYR A 748 -20.18 11.19 -25.55
C TYR A 748 -20.47 10.63 -24.17
N LYS A 749 -19.97 11.30 -23.13
CA LYS A 749 -20.36 11.05 -21.73
C LYS A 749 -21.53 11.96 -21.38
N TRP A 750 -22.62 11.38 -20.89
CA TRP A 750 -23.84 12.11 -20.58
C TRP A 750 -23.94 12.40 -19.08
N ARG A 751 -24.53 13.54 -18.72
CA ARG A 751 -24.78 13.92 -17.32
C ARG A 751 -26.23 14.40 -17.18
N VAL A 752 -26.86 14.03 -16.08
CA VAL A 752 -28.23 14.44 -15.75
C VAL A 752 -28.23 15.04 -14.35
N ARG A 753 -28.92 16.17 -14.17
CA ARG A 753 -29.17 16.71 -12.85
C ARG A 753 -30.62 17.10 -12.66
N CYS A 754 -31.11 16.98 -11.44
CA CYS A 754 -32.33 17.62 -11.01
C CYS A 754 -31.98 18.98 -10.40
N ALA A 755 -32.48 20.07 -10.99
CA ALA A 755 -32.34 21.42 -10.46
C ALA A 755 -33.70 21.86 -9.93
N CYS A 756 -33.90 21.77 -8.62
CA CYS A 756 -35.07 22.37 -7.98
C CYS A 756 -34.75 23.85 -7.77
N ASP A 757 -35.47 24.73 -8.47
CA ASP A 757 -35.28 26.18 -8.36
C ASP A 757 -35.78 26.63 -6.98
N ASP A 758 -34.86 26.97 -6.08
CA ASP A 758 -35.15 27.48 -4.74
C ASP A 758 -35.55 28.97 -4.74
N GLY A 759 -35.69 29.57 -5.94
CA GLY A 759 -36.18 30.93 -6.14
C GLY A 759 -35.09 32.00 -6.13
N ASN A 760 -33.80 31.64 -6.04
CA ASN A 760 -32.68 32.59 -6.03
C ASN A 760 -31.78 32.55 -7.28
N GLY A 761 -32.14 31.80 -8.33
CA GLY A 761 -31.55 31.96 -9.66
C GLY A 761 -30.09 31.50 -9.81
N LEU A 762 -29.54 30.78 -8.84
CA LEU A 762 -28.28 30.06 -8.98
C LEU A 762 -28.55 28.54 -9.01
N PRO A 763 -28.04 27.79 -9.99
CA PRO A 763 -28.29 26.35 -10.08
C PRO A 763 -27.53 25.58 -8.98
N SER A 764 -28.17 24.55 -8.42
CA SER A 764 -27.60 23.63 -7.42
C SER A 764 -26.39 22.82 -7.95
N PRO A 765 -25.55 22.25 -7.04
CA PRO A 765 -24.48 21.31 -7.39
C PRO A 765 -25.01 20.05 -8.09
N TRP A 766 -24.14 19.36 -8.84
CA TRP A 766 -24.50 18.12 -9.56
C TRP A 766 -24.79 16.98 -8.59
N SER A 767 -25.93 16.32 -8.77
CA SER A 767 -26.45 15.35 -7.80
C SER A 767 -26.22 13.88 -8.19
N GLU A 768 -25.94 13.58 -9.46
CA GLU A 768 -25.56 12.22 -9.89
C GLU A 768 -24.91 12.26 -11.29
N VAL A 769 -23.91 11.41 -11.54
CA VAL A 769 -23.26 11.26 -12.86
C VAL A 769 -23.35 9.79 -13.28
N LYS A 770 -24.00 9.49 -14.41
CA LYS A 770 -23.96 8.16 -15.04
C LYS A 770 -23.56 8.27 -16.51
N ILE A 771 -22.58 7.47 -16.89
CA ILE A 771 -22.01 7.41 -18.23
C ILE A 771 -22.86 6.47 -19.10
N PHE A 772 -23.21 6.92 -20.31
CA PHE A 772 -23.94 6.11 -21.29
C PHE A 772 -23.25 6.20 -22.64
N ASN A 773 -23.08 5.07 -23.32
CA ASN A 773 -22.63 5.03 -24.72
C ASN A 773 -23.85 5.17 -25.64
N THR A 774 -23.80 6.06 -26.63
CA THR A 774 -24.86 6.19 -27.66
C THR A 774 -24.76 5.06 -28.68
N PRO A 775 -25.82 4.26 -28.92
CA PRO A 775 -25.89 3.38 -30.08
C PRO A 775 -26.55 4.11 -31.26
N ASN A 776 -25.87 4.13 -32.41
CA ASN A 776 -26.32 4.41 -33.78
C ASN A 776 -27.27 5.62 -34.02
N PHE A 777 -26.74 6.62 -34.74
CA PHE A 777 -27.49 7.79 -35.22
C PHE A 777 -28.26 7.49 -36.52
N ASP A 778 -29.58 7.78 -36.55
CA ASP A 778 -30.40 7.87 -37.77
C ASP A 778 -30.62 9.36 -38.14
N PRO A 779 -30.14 9.83 -39.30
CA PRO A 779 -30.24 11.24 -39.72
C PRO A 779 -31.67 11.75 -39.93
N SER A 780 -32.65 10.85 -40.10
CA SER A 780 -34.04 11.22 -40.40
C SER A 780 -34.93 11.36 -39.16
N THR A 781 -34.50 10.79 -38.02
CA THR A 781 -35.31 10.73 -36.79
C THR A 781 -34.65 11.37 -35.56
N GLY A 782 -33.37 11.75 -35.65
CA GLY A 782 -32.60 12.29 -34.53
C GLY A 782 -32.12 11.21 -33.57
N ILE A 783 -31.39 11.58 -32.52
CA ILE A 783 -30.86 10.60 -31.55
C ILE A 783 -32.03 10.04 -30.74
N VAL A 784 -32.29 8.74 -30.89
CA VAL A 784 -33.25 7.98 -30.08
C VAL A 784 -32.45 6.99 -29.24
N PRO A 785 -32.23 7.25 -27.94
CA PRO A 785 -31.63 6.25 -27.06
C PRO A 785 -32.70 5.18 -26.77
N GLY A 786 -32.63 4.06 -27.48
CA GLY A 786 -33.65 3.03 -27.39
C GLY A 786 -33.46 1.87 -28.36
N ALA A 787 -32.33 1.17 -28.25
CA ALA A 787 -32.17 -0.24 -28.59
C ALA A 787 -30.83 -0.71 -28.00
N LEU A 788 -30.71 -0.74 -26.67
CA LEU A 788 -29.74 -1.64 -26.08
C LEU A 788 -30.27 -3.05 -26.35
N ASP A 789 -29.66 -3.74 -27.30
CA ASP A 789 -29.92 -5.16 -27.51
C ASP A 789 -29.34 -5.94 -26.32
N TRP A 790 -30.18 -6.18 -25.32
CA TRP A 790 -29.91 -7.09 -24.20
C TRP A 790 -30.53 -8.48 -24.44
N SER A 791 -30.86 -8.84 -25.69
CA SER A 791 -31.51 -10.13 -25.99
C SER A 791 -30.55 -11.33 -26.05
N ALA A 792 -29.25 -11.15 -25.76
CA ALA A 792 -28.29 -12.25 -25.76
C ALA A 792 -28.23 -13.10 -24.47
N THR A 793 -29.07 -12.84 -23.46
CA THR A 793 -29.09 -13.67 -22.24
C THR A 793 -30.51 -14.07 -21.85
N LYS A 794 -31.06 -15.06 -22.56
CA LYS A 794 -31.98 -16.05 -21.99
C LYS A 794 -32.10 -17.28 -22.88
N ASP A 795 -31.91 -18.43 -22.23
CA ASP A 795 -32.28 -19.80 -22.61
C ASP A 795 -31.54 -20.47 -23.78
N VAL A 796 -30.50 -21.25 -23.43
CA VAL A 796 -30.27 -22.56 -24.05
C VAL A 796 -29.87 -23.57 -22.96
N ALA A 797 -30.87 -24.13 -22.29
CA ALA A 797 -30.73 -25.44 -21.65
C ALA A 797 -31.25 -26.49 -22.65
N SER A 798 -30.35 -27.06 -23.46
CA SER A 798 -30.53 -28.37 -24.12
C SER A 798 -29.28 -28.75 -24.92
N GLU A 799 -28.70 -29.90 -24.55
CA GLU A 799 -27.58 -30.64 -25.17
C GLU A 799 -26.17 -30.12 -24.88
N LEU A 800 -25.59 -30.68 -23.80
CA LEU A 800 -24.20 -30.52 -23.37
C LEU A 800 -23.21 -31.00 -24.44
N ILE A 801 -22.57 -30.06 -25.11
CA ILE A 801 -21.14 -30.12 -25.44
C ILE A 801 -20.49 -29.05 -24.56
N GLU A 802 -19.58 -29.42 -23.66
CA GLU A 802 -18.91 -28.48 -22.76
C GLU A 802 -18.11 -27.43 -23.55
N PHE A 803 -18.54 -26.16 -23.48
CA PHE A 803 -17.71 -25.01 -23.79
C PHE A 803 -17.23 -24.41 -22.47
N LYS A 804 -15.91 -24.36 -22.24
CA LYS A 804 -15.34 -23.54 -21.18
C LYS A 804 -15.27 -22.09 -21.67
N ILE A 805 -15.96 -21.18 -21.00
CA ILE A 805 -15.84 -19.74 -21.22
C ILE A 805 -14.86 -19.23 -20.16
N PHE A 806 -13.70 -18.72 -20.59
CA PHE A 806 -12.73 -18.09 -19.70
C PHE A 806 -13.10 -16.60 -19.51
N PRO A 807 -13.05 -16.04 -18.28
CA PRO A 807 -13.22 -14.60 -18.06
C PRO A 807 -12.09 -13.81 -18.73
N ASN A 808 -12.38 -12.56 -19.11
CA ASN A 808 -11.56 -11.69 -19.97
C ASN A 808 -10.06 -11.65 -19.59
N PRO A 809 -9.18 -12.41 -20.28
CA PRO A 809 -7.75 -12.53 -19.95
C PRO A 809 -6.88 -11.51 -20.71
N VAL A 810 -7.49 -10.41 -21.18
CA VAL A 810 -6.80 -9.39 -21.96
C VAL A 810 -6.50 -8.17 -21.10
N THR A 811 -5.21 -7.93 -20.86
CA THR A 811 -4.67 -6.78 -20.14
C THR A 811 -3.81 -5.99 -21.12
N ASP A 812 -4.05 -4.68 -21.25
CA ASP A 812 -3.28 -3.78 -22.13
C ASP A 812 -3.12 -4.23 -23.59
N GLY A 813 -4.16 -4.88 -24.14
CA GLY A 813 -4.12 -5.38 -25.51
C GLY A 813 -3.26 -6.63 -25.70
N ARG A 814 -2.85 -7.30 -24.62
CA ARG A 814 -2.12 -8.57 -24.68
C ARG A 814 -2.97 -9.71 -24.14
N LEU A 815 -2.87 -10.87 -24.80
CA LEU A 815 -3.47 -12.12 -24.35
C LEU A 815 -2.35 -13.14 -24.10
N THR A 816 -2.17 -13.55 -22.85
CA THR A 816 -1.24 -14.63 -22.49
C THR A 816 -2.00 -15.95 -22.43
N ILE A 817 -1.53 -16.95 -23.16
CA ILE A 817 -2.06 -18.32 -23.16
C ILE A 817 -0.97 -19.23 -22.59
N ALA A 818 -1.30 -19.97 -21.55
CA ALA A 818 -0.42 -21.02 -21.03
C ALA A 818 -0.84 -22.38 -21.60
N ILE A 819 0.16 -23.11 -22.12
CA ILE A 819 0.00 -24.40 -22.77
C ILE A 819 0.92 -25.39 -22.06
N ASP A 820 0.36 -26.23 -21.20
CA ASP A 820 1.06 -27.37 -20.64
C ASP A 820 1.09 -28.48 -21.68
N TYR A 821 2.29 -28.88 -22.06
CA TYR A 821 2.54 -29.88 -23.09
C TYR A 821 3.26 -31.09 -22.50
N PHE A 822 2.67 -32.27 -22.65
CA PHE A 822 3.12 -33.46 -21.92
C PHE A 822 4.01 -34.40 -22.75
N GLU A 823 4.30 -34.08 -24.02
CA GLU A 823 5.09 -34.93 -24.90
C GLU A 823 6.53 -34.42 -25.09
N GLU A 824 7.48 -35.37 -25.14
CA GLU A 824 8.93 -35.11 -25.20
C GLU A 824 9.41 -34.41 -26.48
N LYS A 825 8.60 -34.41 -27.56
CA LYS A 825 8.99 -33.85 -28.86
C LYS A 825 8.35 -32.49 -29.04
N GLU A 826 9.15 -31.47 -29.37
CA GLU A 826 8.62 -30.14 -29.72
C GLU A 826 7.52 -30.21 -30.79
N SER A 827 6.50 -29.37 -30.65
CA SER A 827 5.37 -29.27 -31.57
C SER A 827 5.18 -27.83 -32.04
N GLN A 828 4.87 -27.66 -33.32
CA GLN A 828 4.42 -26.38 -33.85
C GLN A 828 2.93 -26.20 -33.53
N VAL A 829 2.58 -25.04 -32.99
CA VAL A 829 1.21 -24.65 -32.68
C VAL A 829 0.88 -23.40 -33.48
N GLU A 830 -0.13 -23.48 -34.33
CA GLU A 830 -0.81 -22.34 -34.93
C GLU A 830 -1.93 -21.90 -34.01
N VAL A 831 -1.95 -20.62 -33.68
CA VAL A 831 -2.94 -20.01 -32.80
C VAL A 831 -3.79 -19.06 -33.60
N ARG A 832 -5.09 -19.34 -33.66
CA ARG A 832 -6.07 -18.51 -34.36
C ARG A 832 -7.07 -17.94 -33.38
N ILE A 833 -7.33 -16.65 -33.49
CA ILE A 833 -8.44 -16.00 -32.83
C ILE A 833 -9.50 -15.69 -33.89
N PHE A 834 -10.75 -16.06 -33.62
CA PHE A 834 -11.91 -15.72 -34.44
C PHE A 834 -12.87 -14.84 -33.66
N ASP A 835 -13.53 -13.90 -34.34
CA ASP A 835 -14.72 -13.29 -33.77
C ASP A 835 -15.91 -14.29 -33.76
N LEU A 836 -17.01 -13.94 -33.08
CA LEU A 836 -18.20 -14.80 -33.05
C LEU A 836 -18.90 -14.99 -34.41
N SER A 837 -18.50 -14.24 -35.44
CA SER A 837 -18.96 -14.49 -36.82
C SER A 837 -18.14 -15.58 -37.52
N GLY A 838 -17.08 -16.09 -36.88
CA GLY A 838 -16.15 -17.07 -37.43
C GLY A 838 -15.08 -16.44 -38.32
N LYS A 839 -14.94 -15.11 -38.31
CA LYS A 839 -13.88 -14.43 -39.05
C LYS A 839 -12.60 -14.46 -38.21
N THR A 840 -11.52 -14.96 -38.80
CA THR A 840 -10.19 -14.91 -38.19
C THR A 840 -9.75 -13.45 -38.03
N VAL A 841 -9.40 -13.08 -36.80
CA VAL A 841 -8.91 -11.75 -36.43
C VAL A 841 -7.41 -11.75 -36.15
N LEU A 842 -6.85 -12.87 -35.69
CA LEU A 842 -5.42 -13.02 -35.46
C LEU A 842 -5.00 -14.45 -35.80
N VAL A 843 -3.81 -14.60 -36.40
CA VAL A 843 -3.11 -15.87 -36.58
C VAL A 843 -1.67 -15.67 -36.12
N ASP A 844 -1.21 -16.52 -35.23
CA ASP A 844 0.17 -16.56 -34.77
C ASP A 844 0.71 -17.99 -34.78
N HIS A 845 2.02 -18.14 -34.74
CA HIS A 845 2.68 -19.44 -34.73
C HIS A 845 3.72 -19.49 -33.61
N THR A 846 3.68 -20.54 -32.81
CA THR A 846 4.67 -20.78 -31.76
C THR A 846 5.15 -22.22 -31.76
N THR A 847 6.27 -22.47 -31.07
CA THR A 847 6.78 -23.81 -30.82
C THR A 847 6.59 -24.10 -29.34
N ILE A 848 5.97 -25.23 -29.01
CA ILE A 848 5.84 -25.71 -27.63
C ILE A 848 6.75 -26.91 -27.40
N GLN A 849 7.31 -27.00 -26.20
CA GLN A 849 8.16 -28.09 -25.72
C GLN A 849 7.57 -28.70 -24.44
N LYS A 850 8.06 -29.88 -24.03
CA LYS A 850 7.54 -30.56 -22.84
C LYS A 850 7.61 -29.64 -21.61
N GLY A 851 6.51 -29.54 -20.87
CA GLY A 851 6.35 -28.63 -19.73
C GLY A 851 5.39 -27.48 -20.04
N SER A 852 5.43 -26.44 -19.21
CA SER A 852 4.59 -25.25 -19.35
C SER A 852 5.18 -24.29 -20.38
N ASN A 853 4.39 -23.95 -21.39
CA ASN A 853 4.76 -22.99 -22.42
C ASN A 853 3.89 -21.75 -22.29
N ARG A 854 4.48 -20.58 -22.45
CA ARG A 854 3.74 -19.31 -22.51
C ARG A 854 3.73 -18.79 -23.94
N LEU A 855 2.54 -18.47 -24.43
CA LEU A 855 2.36 -17.72 -25.66
C LEU A 855 1.74 -16.36 -25.33
N ARG A 856 2.49 -15.30 -25.59
CA ARG A 856 1.98 -13.92 -25.51
C ARG A 856 1.52 -13.50 -26.91
N LEU A 857 0.24 -13.21 -27.04
CA LEU A 857 -0.37 -12.69 -28.26
C LEU A 857 -0.59 -11.18 -28.11
N GLU A 858 0.04 -10.42 -28.99
CA GLU A 858 -0.24 -8.99 -29.14
C GLU A 858 -1.57 -8.83 -29.91
N LEU A 859 -2.60 -8.34 -29.22
CA LEU A 859 -3.86 -8.00 -29.84
C LEU A 859 -3.77 -6.57 -30.34
N GLU A 860 -3.88 -6.37 -31.66
CA GLU A 860 -3.93 -5.01 -32.22
C GLU A 860 -5.02 -4.19 -31.51
N ASN A 861 -4.72 -2.91 -31.23
CA ASN A 861 -5.60 -1.95 -30.53
C ASN A 861 -6.99 -1.73 -31.17
N ASP A 862 -7.27 -2.39 -32.29
CA ASP A 862 -8.50 -2.31 -33.07
C ASP A 862 -9.51 -3.46 -32.78
N LEU A 863 -9.18 -4.43 -31.91
CA LEU A 863 -10.15 -5.47 -31.54
C LEU A 863 -11.27 -4.88 -30.65
N ALA A 864 -12.50 -5.03 -31.11
CA ALA A 864 -13.67 -4.59 -30.34
C ALA A 864 -13.83 -5.42 -29.05
N PRO A 865 -14.21 -4.82 -27.91
CA PRO A 865 -14.55 -5.58 -26.71
C PRO A 865 -15.65 -6.60 -27.00
N GLY A 866 -15.44 -7.87 -26.67
CA GLY A 866 -16.38 -8.93 -26.98
C GLY A 866 -15.81 -10.32 -26.68
N ALA A 867 -16.61 -11.34 -26.97
CA ALA A 867 -16.15 -12.73 -26.92
C ALA A 867 -15.49 -13.10 -28.26
N TYR A 868 -14.40 -13.84 -28.17
CA TYR A 868 -13.66 -14.38 -29.29
C TYR A 868 -13.47 -15.89 -29.10
N ILE A 869 -13.23 -16.62 -30.18
CA ILE A 869 -12.94 -18.04 -30.19
C ILE A 869 -11.43 -18.19 -30.39
N LEU A 870 -10.76 -18.82 -29.43
CA LEU A 870 -9.37 -19.23 -29.55
C LEU A 870 -9.30 -20.68 -30.08
N GLU A 871 -8.56 -20.89 -31.15
CA GLU A 871 -8.22 -22.21 -31.69
C GLU A 871 -6.71 -22.38 -31.62
N LEU A 872 -6.27 -23.49 -31.02
CA LEU A 872 -4.89 -23.94 -31.07
C LEU A 872 -4.86 -25.18 -31.98
N ASP A 873 -4.15 -25.09 -33.10
CA ASP A 873 -3.93 -26.21 -34.01
C ASP A 873 -2.47 -26.63 -33.91
N SER A 874 -2.23 -27.89 -33.57
CA SER A 874 -0.90 -28.47 -33.46
C SER A 874 -0.87 -29.82 -34.16
N ASP A 875 0.33 -30.33 -34.44
CA ASP A 875 0.52 -31.67 -35.03
C ASP A 875 -0.14 -32.80 -34.19
N TYR A 876 -0.52 -32.50 -32.95
CA TYR A 876 -1.10 -33.42 -31.97
C TYR A 876 -2.52 -33.01 -31.50
N SER A 877 -3.17 -32.05 -32.16
CA SER A 877 -4.46 -31.45 -31.74
C SER A 877 -5.64 -32.43 -31.58
N GLN A 878 -5.49 -33.69 -32.02
CA GLN A 878 -6.48 -34.74 -31.84
C GLN A 878 -6.37 -35.51 -30.52
N ASP A 879 -5.24 -35.45 -29.82
CA ASP A 879 -5.06 -36.10 -28.50
C ASP A 879 -5.06 -35.05 -27.39
N ARG A 880 -6.27 -34.78 -26.86
CA ARG A 880 -6.49 -33.81 -25.78
C ARG A 880 -5.80 -34.17 -24.46
N SER A 881 -5.19 -35.36 -24.34
CA SER A 881 -4.39 -35.71 -23.16
C SER A 881 -2.98 -35.13 -23.17
N LEU A 882 -2.51 -34.64 -24.32
CA LEU A 882 -1.15 -34.15 -24.51
C LEU A 882 -1.00 -32.64 -24.30
N ILE A 883 -2.11 -31.89 -24.34
CA ILE A 883 -2.13 -30.44 -24.22
C ILE A 883 -3.21 -30.03 -23.23
N GLN A 884 -2.83 -29.23 -22.23
CA GLN A 884 -3.75 -28.56 -21.33
C GLN A 884 -3.58 -27.04 -21.47
N ILE A 885 -4.71 -26.34 -21.67
CA ILE A 885 -4.75 -24.89 -21.92
C ILE A 885 -5.32 -24.21 -20.69
N HIS A 886 -4.61 -23.19 -20.24
CA HIS A 886 -4.92 -22.39 -19.06
C HIS A 886 -5.30 -20.96 -19.44
#